data_AF-A0A925MJ29-F1
#
_entry.id   AF-A0A925MJ29-F1
#
_cell.length_a   1.000
_cell.length_b   1.000
_cell.length_c   1.000
_cell.angle_alpha   90.00
_cell.angle_beta   90.00
_cell.angle_gamma   90.00
#
_symmetry.space_group_name_H-M   'P 1'
#
loop_
_entity.id
_entity.type
_entity.pdbx_description
1 polymer ?
#
loop_
_entity_poly.entity_id
_entity_poly.type
_entity_poly.pdbx_seq_one_letter_code
_entity_poly.pdbx_strand_id
1 'polypeptide(L)'
;MKILHLSDLHVTHDGRELNQLWGRARPAVAGQRFDFVVISGDLTQRAAPLEYAKLKRFLEAEIEPLVIGDRATVKTRVVIIPGNHDVDWSAEVFDTLALANANVELAKQWFADGQWRPETQPYRVKVGNLGHASAFQIRNDHYHLRFTAVQAFLTDYYGDQLAHPHRPFALLDPRGTGTGDWQAHVFPDLHVALLGFNSSYRNDRYWHGAQIHEDAITEARDHVDRLDQNRSFLRIGVWHHGLESHRNRPDRLTFENLTALVTSGIKVGFHGHVHKSHAQLHRFITDDFALVSTGTLGAASDDRPDAVANQFSIVDLHRNRLRVDVYESEGLGAYSAREDRRRFMYFDLDIEQPFDISKPVRSWASHITRRVTLDPETGVAKIDVEIDDLDLSEPIVLARVHVALCTAPEATAMVDGQRLPVSQRQVGSYIELRSNGWTQKHYRRLTWSYRIANAFALTRGEPTLLAKRAEYPHLLDGCEVWSHRVQFDYDRLTLELVYDAPEGAYFASGRAPEGTPVITPIVERRISGGPLQWERLGSEESRASKIVANARRCSVSWPSPMANARYGMMFPLANPGDSLNRPYAIATTKLVDLCRSARRRGEGLRTLLATYLEASIKRALDRKDEEESFDEHAVAVGNLWNADEQLLRPCFGFFPPDAWVTQFEAGRGIAGHAFRFGRPAAWHRRITGDFDVIRVPTMLGTRDYEWILCLPILTTPAGTPIGVFGFAGTRDHNTETTNQLAQFAQQIAQRDPRIDTSAFESFWYVLNASFWYGLAEASDSSILDRGVIEMAQECSTAFLTARETQSVPAVPSPTSDDG
;
A
#
# COMPACT_ATOMS: atom_id res chain seq x y z
N MET A 1 14.81 0.36 -6.21
CA MET A 1 16.05 0.65 -6.93
C MET A 1 15.89 0.22 -8.37
N LYS A 2 16.34 1.04 -9.31
CA LYS A 2 16.30 0.76 -10.74
C LYS A 2 17.72 0.60 -11.26
N ILE A 3 18.02 -0.57 -11.82
CA ILE A 3 19.36 -0.97 -12.25
C ILE A 3 19.34 -1.20 -13.76
N LEU A 4 20.27 -0.57 -14.49
CA LEU A 4 20.53 -0.90 -15.88
C LEU A 4 21.57 -2.02 -15.93
N HIS A 5 21.23 -3.15 -16.54
CA HIS A 5 22.12 -4.29 -16.69
C HIS A 5 22.54 -4.44 -18.15
N LEU A 6 23.83 -4.24 -18.40
CA LEU A 6 24.50 -4.41 -19.68
C LEU A 6 25.49 -5.58 -19.58
N SER A 7 25.73 -6.26 -20.70
CA SER A 7 26.72 -7.33 -20.78
C SER A 7 27.23 -7.50 -22.21
N ASP A 8 28.41 -8.10 -22.35
CA ASP A 8 29.00 -8.54 -23.62
C ASP A 8 28.99 -7.37 -24.64
N LEU A 9 29.72 -6.31 -24.28
CA LEU A 9 29.76 -5.04 -25.02
C LEU A 9 30.56 -5.16 -26.31
N HIS A 10 31.63 -5.97 -26.32
CA HIS A 10 32.52 -6.22 -27.46
C HIS A 10 32.83 -4.96 -28.28
N VAL A 11 33.49 -3.98 -27.65
CA VAL A 11 33.63 -2.58 -28.15
C VAL A 11 34.07 -2.45 -29.61
N THR A 12 34.84 -3.40 -30.16
CA THR A 12 35.31 -3.38 -31.56
C THR A 12 35.04 -4.66 -32.36
N HIS A 13 33.81 -5.16 -32.32
CA HIS A 13 33.42 -6.35 -33.08
C HIS A 13 33.10 -6.07 -34.58
N ASP A 14 33.67 -6.87 -35.49
CA ASP A 14 33.45 -6.92 -36.96
C ASP A 14 32.81 -5.67 -37.61
N GLY A 15 33.59 -4.58 -37.67
CA GLY A 15 33.25 -3.38 -38.44
C GLY A 15 32.13 -2.51 -37.86
N ARG A 16 31.65 -2.78 -36.63
CA ARG A 16 30.64 -1.99 -35.92
C ARG A 16 31.23 -1.37 -34.64
N GLU A 17 31.01 -0.07 -34.45
CA GLU A 17 31.42 0.63 -33.22
C GLU A 17 30.28 0.58 -32.19
N LEU A 18 30.62 0.39 -30.90
CA LEU A 18 29.66 0.35 -29.78
C LEU A 18 28.66 1.52 -29.78
N ASN A 19 29.12 2.72 -30.15
CA ASN A 19 28.26 3.92 -30.25
C ASN A 19 27.12 3.75 -31.28
N GLN A 20 27.34 3.01 -32.36
CA GLN A 20 26.31 2.78 -33.38
C GLN A 20 25.22 1.84 -32.86
N LEU A 21 25.61 0.83 -32.08
CA LEU A 21 24.69 -0.10 -31.42
C LEU A 21 23.91 0.61 -30.33
N TRP A 22 24.61 1.38 -29.48
CA TRP A 22 23.99 2.16 -28.42
C TRP A 22 23.01 3.21 -28.94
N GLY A 23 23.29 3.82 -30.10
CA GLY A 23 22.36 4.76 -30.74
C GLY A 23 20.95 4.18 -30.94
N ARG A 24 20.80 2.86 -31.07
CA ARG A 24 19.50 2.17 -31.18
C ARG A 24 18.85 1.89 -29.83
N ALA A 25 19.65 1.71 -28.77
CA ALA A 25 19.19 1.51 -27.39
C ALA A 25 18.85 2.85 -26.70
N ARG A 26 19.50 3.95 -27.10
CA ARG A 26 19.35 5.28 -26.50
C ARG A 26 17.89 5.75 -26.36
N PRO A 27 17.00 5.59 -27.37
CA PRO A 27 15.60 5.99 -27.22
C PRO A 27 14.87 5.23 -26.11
N ALA A 28 15.21 3.95 -25.88
CA ALA A 28 14.56 3.14 -24.87
C ALA A 28 14.94 3.57 -23.44
N VAL A 29 16.15 4.08 -23.24
CA VAL A 29 16.63 4.58 -21.93
C VAL A 29 16.52 6.11 -21.79
N ALA A 30 16.07 6.82 -22.83
CA ALA A 30 15.94 8.27 -22.82
C ALA A 30 14.98 8.77 -21.73
N GLY A 31 15.38 9.79 -20.99
CA GLY A 31 14.60 10.35 -19.88
C GLY A 31 14.55 9.49 -18.62
N GLN A 32 15.13 8.28 -18.64
CA GLN A 32 15.25 7.44 -17.46
C GLN A 32 16.47 7.84 -16.62
N ARG A 33 16.42 7.46 -15.34
CA ARG A 33 17.54 7.56 -14.40
C ARG A 33 17.65 6.27 -13.60
N PHE A 34 18.88 5.81 -13.39
CA PHE A 34 19.18 4.53 -12.75
C PHE A 34 19.95 4.76 -11.44
N ASP A 35 19.61 4.01 -10.39
CA ASP A 35 20.36 4.02 -9.13
C ASP A 35 21.76 3.44 -9.31
N PHE A 36 21.86 2.41 -10.18
CA PHE A 36 23.08 1.69 -10.52
C PHE A 36 23.09 1.26 -11.98
N VAL A 37 24.29 1.15 -12.56
CA VAL A 37 24.53 0.45 -13.82
C VAL A 37 25.46 -0.72 -13.53
N VAL A 38 25.12 -1.90 -14.05
CA VAL A 38 25.90 -3.12 -13.93
C VAL A 38 26.36 -3.54 -15.32
N ILE A 39 27.67 -3.75 -15.48
CA ILE A 39 28.30 -4.23 -16.71
C ILE A 39 28.97 -5.58 -16.40
N SER A 40 28.29 -6.67 -16.74
CA SER A 40 28.64 -8.04 -16.32
C SER A 40 29.62 -8.75 -17.25
N GLY A 41 30.70 -8.09 -17.65
CA GLY A 41 31.81 -8.71 -18.38
C GLY A 41 31.75 -8.59 -19.91
N ASP A 42 32.81 -9.11 -20.54
CA ASP A 42 33.12 -9.00 -21.96
C ASP A 42 33.05 -7.56 -22.45
N LEU A 43 33.85 -6.73 -21.77
CA LEU A 43 33.97 -5.32 -22.00
C LEU A 43 34.59 -5.06 -23.37
N THR A 44 35.55 -5.88 -23.78
CA THR A 44 36.32 -5.78 -25.01
C THR A 44 36.22 -7.05 -25.85
N GLN A 45 36.72 -7.05 -27.09
CA GLN A 45 36.80 -8.27 -27.89
C GLN A 45 38.09 -9.06 -27.64
N ARG A 46 39.21 -8.37 -27.39
CA ARG A 46 40.55 -8.98 -27.35
C ARG A 46 41.45 -8.41 -26.24
N ALA A 47 40.87 -7.78 -25.22
CA ALA A 47 41.60 -7.11 -24.16
C ALA A 47 42.64 -6.07 -24.64
N ALA A 48 42.43 -5.45 -25.82
CA ALA A 48 43.40 -4.50 -26.36
C ALA A 48 43.25 -3.13 -25.67
N PRO A 49 44.35 -2.43 -25.29
CA PRO A 49 44.29 -1.13 -24.62
C PRO A 49 43.47 -0.06 -25.36
N LEU A 50 43.46 -0.10 -26.70
CA LEU A 50 42.67 0.82 -27.52
C LEU A 50 41.16 0.59 -27.36
N GLU A 51 40.71 -0.66 -27.18
CA GLU A 51 39.30 -0.98 -26.92
C GLU A 51 38.85 -0.41 -25.58
N TYR A 52 39.67 -0.53 -24.54
CA TYR A 52 39.40 0.07 -23.24
C TYR A 52 39.35 1.60 -23.28
N ALA A 53 40.22 2.25 -24.07
CA ALA A 53 40.17 3.69 -24.27
C ALA A 53 38.86 4.14 -24.95
N LYS A 54 38.35 3.35 -25.91
CA LYS A 54 37.03 3.58 -26.52
C LYS A 54 35.90 3.34 -25.52
N LEU A 55 35.98 2.26 -24.73
CA LEU A 55 35.00 1.95 -23.69
C LEU A 55 34.90 3.06 -22.66
N LYS A 56 36.02 3.58 -22.16
CA LYS A 56 36.04 4.69 -21.19
C LYS A 56 35.26 5.90 -21.71
N ARG A 57 35.52 6.30 -22.96
CA ARG A 57 34.81 7.41 -23.61
C ARG A 57 33.32 7.13 -23.74
N PHE A 58 32.93 5.90 -24.07
CA PHE A 58 31.54 5.48 -24.12
C PHE A 58 30.86 5.59 -22.75
N LEU A 59 31.48 5.07 -21.68
CA LEU A 59 30.93 5.13 -20.33
C LEU A 59 30.72 6.59 -19.88
N GLU A 60 31.73 7.43 -20.06
CA GLU A 60 31.69 8.86 -19.67
C GLU A 60 30.64 9.66 -20.46
N ALA A 61 30.46 9.34 -21.76
CA ALA A 61 29.55 10.09 -22.63
C ALA A 61 28.10 9.60 -22.57
N GLU A 62 27.87 8.30 -22.41
CA GLU A 62 26.56 7.67 -22.63
C GLU A 62 25.97 7.01 -21.39
N ILE A 63 26.79 6.48 -20.48
CA ILE A 63 26.32 5.71 -19.32
C ILE A 63 26.24 6.59 -18.07
N GLU A 64 27.30 7.32 -17.73
CA GLU A 64 27.30 8.22 -16.56
C GLU A 64 26.11 9.19 -16.53
N PRO A 65 25.66 9.81 -17.65
CA PRO A 65 24.51 10.71 -17.63
C PRO A 65 23.16 10.06 -17.28
N LEU A 66 23.08 8.73 -17.35
CA LEU A 66 21.87 7.96 -17.03
C LEU A 66 21.80 7.59 -15.54
N VAL A 67 22.89 7.76 -14.79
CA VAL A 67 22.99 7.36 -13.38
C VAL A 67 22.58 8.52 -12.46
N ILE A 68 21.88 8.20 -11.37
CA ILE A 68 21.50 9.18 -10.34
C ILE A 68 22.73 9.56 -9.52
N GLY A 69 22.87 10.85 -9.23
CA GLY A 69 23.88 11.37 -8.32
C GLY A 69 24.76 12.43 -8.97
N ASP A 70 25.67 12.97 -8.17
CA ASP A 70 26.60 13.99 -8.61
C ASP A 70 27.71 13.37 -9.46
N ARG A 71 28.23 14.17 -10.40
CA ARG A 71 29.33 13.76 -11.31
C ARG A 71 30.59 13.31 -10.57
N ALA A 72 30.77 13.74 -9.32
CA ALA A 72 31.89 13.36 -8.46
C ALA A 72 31.81 11.93 -7.91
N THR A 73 30.61 11.34 -7.82
CA THR A 73 30.39 10.00 -7.24
C THR A 73 29.71 9.03 -8.21
N VAL A 74 29.36 9.50 -9.41
CA VAL A 74 28.64 8.69 -10.41
C VAL A 74 29.34 7.37 -10.74
N LYS A 75 30.68 7.33 -10.73
CA LYS A 75 31.44 6.14 -11.10
C LYS A 75 31.32 5.04 -10.05
N THR A 76 31.13 5.37 -8.77
CA THR A 76 30.92 4.34 -7.73
C THR A 76 29.59 3.62 -7.90
N ARG A 77 28.67 4.15 -8.72
CA ARG A 77 27.38 3.53 -9.05
C ARG A 77 27.39 2.75 -10.37
N VAL A 78 28.52 2.73 -11.07
CA VAL A 78 28.73 1.91 -12.27
C VAL A 78 29.61 0.73 -11.88
N VAL A 79 29.04 -0.46 -11.79
CA VAL A 79 29.74 -1.69 -11.39
C VAL A 79 30.19 -2.43 -12.64
N ILE A 80 31.50 -2.54 -12.82
CA ILE A 80 32.12 -3.15 -14.00
C ILE A 80 32.95 -4.36 -13.56
N ILE A 81 32.71 -5.53 -14.15
CA ILE A 81 33.50 -6.75 -13.92
C ILE A 81 34.11 -7.26 -15.23
N PRO A 82 35.24 -7.99 -15.21
CA PRO A 82 35.84 -8.58 -16.41
C PRO A 82 35.13 -9.86 -16.87
N GLY A 83 35.10 -10.10 -18.19
CA GLY A 83 34.73 -11.39 -18.80
C GLY A 83 35.93 -12.20 -19.31
N ASN A 84 35.68 -13.21 -20.13
CA ASN A 84 36.73 -14.03 -20.74
C ASN A 84 37.40 -13.33 -21.93
N HIS A 85 36.70 -12.44 -22.64
CA HIS A 85 37.31 -11.61 -23.69
C HIS A 85 38.20 -10.47 -23.17
N ASP A 86 38.13 -10.20 -21.86
CA ASP A 86 38.98 -9.23 -21.18
C ASP A 86 40.30 -9.84 -20.66
N VAL A 87 40.47 -11.16 -20.85
CA VAL A 87 41.72 -11.88 -20.64
C VAL A 87 42.64 -11.68 -21.84
N ASP A 88 43.90 -11.30 -21.62
CA ASP A 88 44.92 -11.30 -22.68
C ASP A 88 45.39 -12.74 -22.96
N TRP A 89 44.78 -13.34 -23.98
CA TRP A 89 45.10 -14.67 -24.50
C TRP A 89 46.54 -14.80 -25.03
N SER A 90 47.20 -13.68 -25.34
CA SER A 90 48.58 -13.64 -25.85
C SER A 90 49.63 -13.54 -24.74
N ALA A 91 49.24 -13.21 -23.51
CA ALA A 91 50.14 -13.01 -22.37
C ALA A 91 51.03 -14.24 -22.13
N GLU A 92 52.35 -14.05 -22.17
CA GLU A 92 53.31 -15.11 -21.92
C GLU A 92 53.28 -15.51 -20.44
N VAL A 93 52.44 -16.47 -20.08
CA VAL A 93 52.24 -16.91 -18.68
C VAL A 93 52.48 -18.40 -18.49
N PHE A 94 53.09 -19.04 -19.49
CA PHE A 94 53.34 -20.46 -19.52
C PHE A 94 54.79 -20.78 -19.87
N ASP A 95 55.34 -21.82 -19.25
CA ASP A 95 56.57 -22.48 -19.69
C ASP A 95 56.23 -23.80 -20.38
N THR A 96 56.90 -24.11 -21.49
CA THR A 96 56.71 -25.39 -22.18
C THR A 96 57.31 -26.52 -21.34
N LEU A 97 56.51 -27.53 -20.97
CA LEU A 97 57.00 -28.72 -20.30
C LEU A 97 57.58 -29.69 -21.31
N ALA A 98 58.86 -30.02 -21.18
CA ALA A 98 59.54 -31.01 -22.00
C ALA A 98 59.10 -32.43 -21.63
N LEU A 99 57.93 -32.84 -22.13
CA LEU A 99 57.33 -34.16 -21.87
C LEU A 99 58.25 -35.34 -22.22
N ALA A 100 59.16 -35.15 -23.19
CA ALA A 100 60.13 -36.18 -23.61
C ALA A 100 61.09 -36.60 -22.48
N ASN A 101 61.27 -35.76 -21.45
CA ASN A 101 62.17 -36.01 -20.32
C ASN A 101 61.40 -36.38 -19.02
N ALA A 102 60.07 -36.43 -19.07
CA ALA A 102 59.26 -36.76 -17.91
C ALA A 102 59.18 -38.29 -17.69
N ASN A 103 59.08 -38.71 -16.42
CA ASN A 103 58.77 -40.11 -16.10
C ASN A 103 57.43 -40.50 -16.71
N VAL A 104 57.37 -41.63 -17.43
CA VAL A 104 56.17 -42.09 -18.17
C VAL A 104 54.93 -42.20 -17.29
N GLU A 105 55.05 -42.70 -16.05
CA GLU A 105 53.89 -42.84 -15.15
C GLU A 105 53.40 -41.48 -14.64
N LEU A 106 54.34 -40.58 -14.34
CA LEU A 106 54.01 -39.21 -13.95
C LEU A 106 53.36 -38.44 -15.11
N ALA A 107 53.85 -38.61 -16.34
CA ALA A 107 53.26 -38.03 -17.52
C ALA A 107 51.83 -38.56 -17.74
N LYS A 108 51.61 -39.87 -17.65
CA LYS A 108 50.25 -40.47 -17.74
C LYS A 108 49.30 -39.88 -16.70
N GLN A 109 49.77 -39.74 -15.45
CA GLN A 109 48.98 -39.12 -14.39
C GLN A 109 48.69 -37.65 -14.73
N TRP A 110 49.68 -36.89 -15.20
CA TRP A 110 49.46 -35.50 -15.59
C TRP A 110 48.42 -35.35 -16.69
N PHE A 111 48.46 -36.23 -17.69
CA PHE A 111 47.47 -36.29 -18.76
C PHE A 111 46.08 -36.65 -18.25
N ALA A 112 45.98 -37.64 -17.37
CA ALA A 112 44.70 -38.04 -16.76
C ALA A 112 44.11 -36.87 -15.95
N ASP A 113 44.89 -36.28 -15.05
CA ASP A 113 44.44 -35.20 -14.17
C ASP A 113 44.16 -33.90 -14.95
N GLY A 114 44.98 -33.58 -15.95
CA GLY A 114 44.80 -32.43 -16.84
C GLY A 114 43.60 -32.56 -17.79
N GLN A 115 43.18 -33.78 -18.11
CA GLN A 115 41.93 -34.01 -18.86
C GLN A 115 40.70 -33.99 -17.96
N TRP A 116 40.82 -34.50 -16.73
CA TRP A 116 39.66 -34.69 -15.85
C TRP A 116 39.36 -33.49 -14.94
N ARG A 117 40.39 -32.76 -14.50
CA ARG A 117 40.29 -31.57 -13.64
C ARG A 117 41.28 -30.47 -14.06
N PRO A 118 41.26 -30.01 -15.32
CA PRO A 118 42.18 -29.00 -15.83
C PRO A 118 42.23 -27.73 -14.95
N GLU A 119 41.12 -27.37 -14.32
CA GLU A 119 41.00 -26.21 -13.43
C GLU A 119 41.91 -26.31 -12.21
N THR A 120 42.10 -27.49 -11.61
CA THR A 120 42.93 -27.64 -10.40
C THR A 120 44.40 -27.89 -10.71
N GLN A 121 44.77 -28.08 -11.99
CA GLN A 121 46.14 -28.42 -12.35
C GLN A 121 47.02 -27.17 -12.49
N PRO A 122 48.29 -27.24 -12.05
CA PRO A 122 49.27 -26.17 -12.24
C PRO A 122 49.83 -26.12 -13.67
N TYR A 123 49.32 -26.96 -14.57
CA TYR A 123 49.70 -27.01 -15.98
C TYR A 123 48.46 -27.15 -16.87
N ARG A 124 48.66 -26.96 -18.17
CA ARG A 124 47.64 -27.11 -19.21
C ARG A 124 48.09 -28.14 -20.23
N VAL A 125 47.17 -28.93 -20.74
CA VAL A 125 47.43 -29.94 -21.76
C VAL A 125 46.69 -29.58 -23.03
N LYS A 126 47.41 -29.55 -24.16
CA LYS A 126 46.82 -29.36 -25.48
C LYS A 126 47.17 -30.54 -26.37
N VAL A 127 46.15 -31.14 -26.97
CA VAL A 127 46.31 -32.13 -28.05
C VAL A 127 46.08 -31.41 -29.36
N GLY A 128 47.11 -31.40 -30.22
CA GLY A 128 47.01 -30.81 -31.55
C GLY A 128 46.21 -31.68 -32.52
N ASN A 129 45.85 -31.11 -33.68
CA ASN A 129 45.02 -31.78 -34.69
C ASN A 129 45.66 -33.07 -35.26
N LEU A 130 46.97 -33.24 -35.11
CA LEU A 130 47.73 -34.41 -35.53
C LEU A 130 47.99 -35.40 -34.38
N GLY A 131 47.33 -35.24 -33.23
CA GLY A 131 47.45 -36.12 -32.07
C GLY A 131 48.71 -35.90 -31.22
N HIS A 132 49.58 -34.95 -31.55
CA HIS A 132 50.70 -34.57 -30.68
C HIS A 132 50.17 -33.88 -29.43
N ALA A 133 50.69 -34.27 -28.27
CA ALA A 133 50.29 -33.68 -27.00
C ALA A 133 51.41 -32.80 -26.45
N SER A 134 51.04 -31.61 -25.99
CA SER A 134 51.95 -30.65 -25.36
C SER A 134 51.41 -30.25 -24.00
N ALA A 135 52.30 -30.08 -23.03
CA ALA A 135 51.97 -29.61 -21.70
C ALA A 135 52.66 -28.27 -21.43
N PHE A 136 51.97 -27.38 -20.73
CA PHE A 136 52.38 -26.01 -20.46
C PHE A 136 52.25 -25.73 -18.96
N GLN A 137 53.35 -25.48 -18.27
CA GLN A 137 53.37 -25.13 -16.86
C GLN A 137 52.89 -23.69 -16.68
N ILE A 138 51.95 -23.46 -15.77
CA ILE A 138 51.55 -22.09 -15.41
C ILE A 138 52.66 -21.45 -14.57
N ARG A 139 53.05 -20.24 -14.97
CA ARG A 139 53.93 -19.38 -14.18
C ARG A 139 53.12 -18.62 -13.14
N ASN A 140 52.95 -19.20 -11.94
CA ASN A 140 52.08 -18.63 -10.90
C ASN A 140 52.42 -17.17 -10.54
N ASP A 141 53.69 -16.78 -10.63
CA ASP A 141 54.18 -15.43 -10.39
C ASP A 141 53.86 -14.45 -11.52
N HIS A 142 53.60 -14.92 -12.74
CA HIS A 142 53.26 -14.09 -13.91
C HIS A 142 51.81 -14.26 -14.36
N TYR A 143 51.10 -15.26 -13.84
CA TYR A 143 49.80 -15.68 -14.37
C TYR A 143 48.83 -14.48 -14.45
N HIS A 144 48.76 -13.69 -13.37
CA HIS A 144 47.90 -12.51 -13.24
C HIS A 144 48.11 -11.46 -14.34
N LEU A 145 49.28 -11.42 -15.01
CA LEU A 145 49.58 -10.43 -16.06
C LEU A 145 48.60 -10.49 -17.24
N ARG A 146 47.87 -11.60 -17.42
CA ARG A 146 46.77 -11.69 -18.40
C ARG A 146 45.64 -10.68 -18.16
N PHE A 147 45.56 -10.09 -16.98
CA PHE A 147 44.58 -9.05 -16.63
C PHE A 147 45.16 -7.63 -16.66
N THR A 148 46.38 -7.44 -17.16
CA THR A 148 47.07 -6.12 -17.12
C THR A 148 46.24 -5.02 -17.77
N ALA A 149 45.70 -5.27 -18.96
CA ALA A 149 44.93 -4.27 -19.70
C ALA A 149 43.63 -3.89 -18.98
N VAL A 150 42.89 -4.88 -18.45
CA VAL A 150 41.64 -4.61 -17.73
C VAL A 150 41.88 -3.94 -16.37
N GLN A 151 42.92 -4.34 -15.62
CA GLN A 151 43.28 -3.67 -14.37
C GLN A 151 43.66 -2.20 -14.61
N ALA A 152 44.45 -1.92 -15.65
CA ALA A 152 44.83 -0.56 -16.03
C ALA A 152 43.58 0.28 -16.38
N PHE A 153 42.65 -0.28 -17.14
CA PHE A 153 41.37 0.37 -17.45
C PHE A 153 40.53 0.65 -16.20
N LEU A 154 40.34 -0.33 -15.31
CA LEU A 154 39.55 -0.14 -14.09
C LEU A 154 40.17 0.93 -13.18
N THR A 155 41.50 0.94 -13.07
CA THR A 155 42.25 1.95 -12.31
C THR A 155 42.08 3.34 -12.90
N ASP A 156 42.20 3.49 -14.23
CA ASP A 156 42.01 4.76 -14.94
C ASP A 156 40.55 5.25 -14.91
N TYR A 157 39.59 4.34 -15.03
CA TYR A 157 38.18 4.68 -15.00
C TYR A 157 37.74 5.17 -13.62
N TYR A 158 37.98 4.40 -12.56
CA TYR A 158 37.52 4.75 -11.21
C TYR A 158 38.41 5.80 -10.53
N GLY A 159 39.71 5.85 -10.83
CA GLY A 159 40.67 6.64 -10.05
C GLY A 159 40.57 6.31 -8.55
N ASP A 160 40.53 7.34 -7.71
CA ASP A 160 40.45 7.18 -6.25
C ASP A 160 39.02 6.99 -5.72
N GLN A 161 38.00 6.89 -6.59
CA GLN A 161 36.60 6.87 -6.16
C GLN A 161 36.18 5.56 -5.47
N LEU A 162 36.89 4.46 -5.69
CA LEU A 162 36.63 3.18 -5.01
C LEU A 162 37.40 3.04 -3.69
N ALA A 163 37.64 4.14 -2.97
CA ALA A 163 38.14 4.11 -1.60
C ALA A 163 37.08 3.63 -0.60
N HIS A 164 37.50 3.25 0.61
CA HIS A 164 36.61 2.79 1.69
C HIS A 164 35.41 3.74 1.86
N PRO A 165 34.15 3.25 1.93
CA PRO A 165 33.74 1.85 2.15
C PRO A 165 33.73 0.95 0.91
N HIS A 166 33.99 1.51 -0.28
CA HIS A 166 34.18 0.75 -1.50
C HIS A 166 35.53 0.02 -1.51
N ARG A 167 35.74 -0.83 -2.51
CA ARG A 167 37.00 -1.52 -2.77
C ARG A 167 37.16 -1.81 -4.26
N PRO A 168 38.30 -1.49 -4.90
CA PRO A 168 38.54 -1.84 -6.30
C PRO A 168 39.00 -3.30 -6.45
N PHE A 169 39.04 -3.77 -7.70
CA PHE A 169 39.81 -4.96 -8.05
C PHE A 169 41.31 -4.71 -7.92
N ALA A 170 42.06 -5.76 -7.55
CA ALA A 170 43.52 -5.78 -7.48
C ALA A 170 44.07 -7.02 -8.20
N LEU A 171 43.68 -7.20 -9.46
CA LEU A 171 43.93 -8.40 -10.27
C LEU A 171 45.43 -8.70 -10.46
N LEU A 172 46.30 -7.70 -10.35
CA LEU A 172 47.75 -7.85 -10.53
C LEU A 172 48.53 -8.02 -9.22
N ASP A 173 47.97 -7.65 -8.07
CA ASP A 173 48.64 -7.76 -6.77
C ASP A 173 47.73 -8.43 -5.72
N PRO A 174 47.53 -9.74 -5.84
CA PRO A 174 46.68 -10.51 -4.93
C PRO A 174 47.35 -10.81 -3.57
N ARG A 175 48.53 -10.25 -3.27
CA ARG A 175 49.21 -10.49 -1.98
C ARG A 175 49.19 -9.28 -1.05
N GLY A 176 49.01 -8.08 -1.58
CA GLY A 176 48.89 -6.86 -0.78
C GLY A 176 47.53 -6.64 -0.12
N THR A 177 46.43 -7.17 -0.69
CA THR A 177 45.03 -6.82 -0.28
C THR A 177 44.08 -8.02 -0.18
N GLY A 178 44.62 -9.23 0.00
CA GLY A 178 43.88 -10.48 -0.21
C GLY A 178 43.85 -10.86 -1.69
N THR A 179 42.99 -11.81 -2.09
CA THR A 179 42.96 -12.42 -3.43
C THR A 179 42.95 -11.46 -4.62
N GLY A 180 42.46 -10.23 -4.47
CA GLY A 180 42.38 -9.23 -5.55
C GLY A 180 41.31 -9.47 -6.61
N ASP A 181 40.72 -10.68 -6.69
CA ASP A 181 39.72 -11.14 -7.67
C ASP A 181 38.25 -10.74 -7.36
N TRP A 182 38.06 -9.69 -6.57
CA TRP A 182 36.74 -9.11 -6.28
C TRP A 182 36.81 -7.58 -6.16
N GLN A 183 35.65 -6.92 -6.16
CA GLN A 183 35.48 -5.51 -5.85
C GLN A 183 34.18 -5.30 -5.06
N ALA A 184 34.03 -4.16 -4.39
CA ALA A 184 32.81 -3.81 -3.68
C ALA A 184 32.41 -2.34 -3.87
N HIS A 185 31.11 -2.15 -4.11
CA HIS A 185 30.46 -0.86 -4.15
C HIS A 185 29.42 -0.82 -3.04
N VAL A 186 29.75 -0.17 -1.91
CA VAL A 186 28.95 -0.19 -0.69
C VAL A 186 28.29 1.17 -0.44
N PHE A 187 26.98 1.16 -0.20
CA PHE A 187 26.18 2.35 0.07
C PHE A 187 25.42 2.19 1.39
N PRO A 188 26.02 2.57 2.53
CA PRO A 188 25.41 2.39 3.84
C PRO A 188 24.05 3.06 3.97
N ASP A 189 23.89 4.28 3.46
CA ASP A 189 22.63 5.04 3.51
C ASP A 189 21.49 4.34 2.75
N LEU A 190 21.83 3.52 1.75
CA LEU A 190 20.86 2.74 0.97
C LEU A 190 20.68 1.32 1.53
N HIS A 191 21.49 0.93 2.53
CA HIS A 191 21.61 -0.45 3.01
C HIS A 191 21.84 -1.46 1.87
N VAL A 192 22.74 -1.15 0.94
CA VAL A 192 23.00 -1.97 -0.26
C VAL A 192 24.49 -2.12 -0.50
N ALA A 193 24.91 -3.33 -0.88
CA ALA A 193 26.26 -3.62 -1.34
C ALA A 193 26.22 -4.39 -2.68
N LEU A 194 26.92 -3.87 -3.69
CA LEU A 194 27.14 -4.57 -4.96
C LEU A 194 28.57 -5.12 -4.99
N LEU A 195 28.70 -6.43 -5.13
CA LEU A 195 29.95 -7.19 -5.04
C LEU A 195 30.27 -7.75 -6.43
N GLY A 196 31.39 -7.31 -7.01
CA GLY A 196 31.85 -7.82 -8.30
C GLY A 196 32.87 -8.94 -8.12
N PHE A 197 32.77 -10.02 -8.90
CA PHE A 197 33.66 -11.17 -8.84
C PHE A 197 34.26 -11.48 -10.21
N ASN A 198 35.56 -11.77 -10.24
CA ASN A 198 36.24 -12.25 -11.45
C ASN A 198 35.93 -13.73 -11.68
N SER A 199 34.95 -14.01 -12.55
CA SER A 199 34.64 -15.40 -12.96
C SER A 199 35.62 -15.97 -13.99
N SER A 200 36.59 -15.17 -14.44
CA SER A 200 37.67 -15.57 -15.35
C SER A 200 38.95 -15.93 -14.58
N TYR A 201 38.89 -16.11 -13.25
CA TYR A 201 40.04 -16.30 -12.38
C TYR A 201 41.03 -17.37 -12.87
N ARG A 202 40.58 -18.47 -13.46
CA ARG A 202 41.49 -19.50 -14.06
C ARG A 202 41.46 -19.56 -15.58
N ASN A 203 40.72 -18.66 -16.22
CA ASN A 203 40.53 -18.63 -17.66
C ASN A 203 41.83 -18.25 -18.39
N ASP A 204 42.20 -19.03 -19.40
CA ASP A 204 43.42 -18.84 -20.19
C ASP A 204 43.35 -19.57 -21.54
N ARG A 205 44.34 -19.32 -22.42
CA ARG A 205 44.43 -19.85 -23.81
C ARG A 205 44.36 -21.35 -24.00
N TYR A 206 44.46 -22.14 -22.94
CA TYR A 206 44.36 -23.58 -23.00
C TYR A 206 43.18 -24.12 -22.20
N TRP A 207 42.60 -23.32 -21.30
CA TRP A 207 41.40 -23.66 -20.55
C TRP A 207 40.44 -22.47 -20.48
N HIS A 208 39.37 -22.56 -21.26
CA HIS A 208 38.31 -21.56 -21.35
C HIS A 208 37.22 -21.74 -20.29
N GLY A 209 37.55 -22.32 -19.13
CA GLY A 209 36.56 -22.54 -18.10
C GLY A 209 36.33 -21.32 -17.23
N ALA A 210 35.25 -21.37 -16.45
CA ALA A 210 34.87 -20.31 -15.53
C ALA A 210 35.03 -20.76 -14.08
N GLN A 211 35.59 -19.88 -13.25
CA GLN A 211 35.71 -20.11 -11.81
C GLN A 211 35.82 -18.76 -11.09
N ILE A 212 35.24 -18.68 -9.89
CA ILE A 212 35.48 -17.58 -8.95
C ILE A 212 36.38 -18.08 -7.84
N HIS A 213 37.36 -17.26 -7.42
CA HIS A 213 38.22 -17.57 -6.30
C HIS A 213 37.40 -17.66 -5.00
N GLU A 214 37.47 -18.78 -4.28
CA GLU A 214 36.64 -19.01 -3.08
C GLU A 214 36.92 -18.00 -1.97
N ASP A 215 38.20 -17.74 -1.68
CA ASP A 215 38.59 -16.71 -0.71
C ASP A 215 38.10 -15.31 -1.10
N ALA A 216 37.91 -14.99 -2.38
CA ALA A 216 37.36 -13.70 -2.80
C ALA A 216 35.88 -13.55 -2.36
N ILE A 217 35.11 -14.63 -2.37
CA ILE A 217 33.72 -14.65 -1.88
C ILE A 217 33.72 -14.42 -0.36
N THR A 218 34.61 -15.09 0.36
CA THR A 218 34.76 -14.94 1.82
C THR A 218 35.22 -13.53 2.21
N GLU A 219 36.24 -13.00 1.55
CA GLU A 219 36.75 -11.65 1.76
C GLU A 219 35.68 -10.58 1.49
N ALA A 220 34.92 -10.72 0.41
CA ALA A 220 33.82 -9.81 0.07
C ALA A 220 32.70 -9.83 1.12
N ARG A 221 32.34 -11.02 1.61
CA ARG A 221 31.39 -11.19 2.71
C ARG A 221 31.88 -10.48 3.97
N ASP A 222 33.11 -10.76 4.39
CA ASP A 222 33.68 -10.21 5.62
C ASP A 222 33.80 -8.69 5.57
N HIS A 223 34.06 -8.13 4.38
CA HIS A 223 34.07 -6.69 4.15
C HIS A 223 32.71 -6.05 4.41
N VAL A 224 31.62 -6.65 3.91
CA VAL A 224 30.27 -6.15 4.16
C VAL A 224 29.84 -6.39 5.61
N ASP A 225 30.15 -7.56 6.19
CA ASP A 225 29.82 -7.88 7.60
C ASP A 225 30.45 -6.87 8.58
N ARG A 226 31.64 -6.34 8.28
CA ARG A 226 32.28 -5.28 9.09
C ARG A 226 31.53 -3.94 9.05
N LEU A 227 30.90 -3.63 7.92
CA LEU A 227 30.17 -2.37 7.71
C LEU A 227 28.70 -2.47 8.15
N ASP A 228 28.15 -3.68 8.18
CA ASP A 228 26.74 -3.98 8.47
C ASP A 228 26.63 -5.10 9.50
N GLN A 229 26.91 -4.77 10.76
CA GLN A 229 26.91 -5.72 11.89
C GLN A 229 25.54 -6.38 12.11
N ASN A 230 24.46 -5.69 11.75
CA ASN A 230 23.09 -6.18 11.89
C ASN A 230 22.63 -7.03 10.69
N ARG A 231 23.49 -7.22 9.67
CA ARG A 231 23.18 -7.98 8.44
C ARG A 231 21.91 -7.50 7.74
N SER A 232 21.71 -6.18 7.73
CA SER A 232 20.57 -5.49 7.13
C SER A 232 20.73 -5.19 5.63
N PHE A 233 21.95 -5.28 5.09
CA PHE A 233 22.24 -4.87 3.73
C PHE A 233 21.74 -5.88 2.71
N LEU A 234 21.12 -5.37 1.64
CA LEU A 234 20.89 -6.16 0.43
C LEU A 234 22.21 -6.35 -0.31
N ARG A 235 22.66 -7.61 -0.42
CA ARG A 235 23.89 -8.00 -1.12
C ARG A 235 23.58 -8.46 -2.54
N ILE A 236 24.15 -7.77 -3.51
CA ILE A 236 24.00 -8.04 -4.94
C ILE A 236 25.35 -8.53 -5.46
N GLY A 237 25.41 -9.71 -6.06
CA GLY A 237 26.60 -10.23 -6.70
C GLY A 237 26.60 -9.94 -8.20
N VAL A 238 27.76 -9.66 -8.79
CA VAL A 238 27.94 -9.44 -10.22
C VAL A 238 29.14 -10.25 -10.71
N TRP A 239 28.97 -11.04 -11.76
CA TRP A 239 30.03 -11.82 -12.41
C TRP A 239 29.71 -12.04 -13.89
N HIS A 240 30.58 -12.68 -14.66
CA HIS A 240 30.37 -12.84 -16.11
C HIS A 240 29.70 -14.17 -16.46
N HIS A 241 30.35 -15.30 -16.16
CA HIS A 241 29.91 -16.61 -16.64
C HIS A 241 28.64 -17.13 -15.95
N GLY A 242 27.72 -17.72 -16.72
CA GLY A 242 26.50 -18.35 -16.22
C GLY A 242 26.68 -19.81 -15.76
N LEU A 243 25.57 -20.50 -15.50
CA LEU A 243 25.54 -21.95 -15.16
C LEU A 243 25.47 -22.86 -16.38
N GLU A 244 25.25 -22.28 -17.56
CA GLU A 244 25.07 -23.00 -18.81
C GLU A 244 26.14 -22.58 -19.81
N SER A 245 26.60 -23.53 -20.62
CA SER A 245 27.57 -23.32 -21.70
C SER A 245 27.15 -24.13 -22.94
N HIS A 246 27.76 -23.87 -24.09
CA HIS A 246 27.64 -24.76 -25.24
C HIS A 246 28.04 -26.20 -24.90
N ARG A 247 27.39 -27.19 -25.56
CA ARG A 247 27.64 -28.62 -25.31
C ARG A 247 29.15 -28.90 -25.29
N ASN A 248 29.61 -29.49 -24.18
CA ASN A 248 30.99 -29.92 -23.94
C ASN A 248 32.03 -28.78 -23.78
N ARG A 249 31.63 -27.53 -23.51
CA ARG A 249 32.58 -26.47 -23.11
C ARG A 249 32.58 -26.24 -21.59
N PRO A 250 33.75 -26.05 -20.95
CA PRO A 250 33.87 -25.78 -19.52
C PRO A 250 33.48 -24.33 -19.12
N ASP A 251 33.00 -23.53 -20.07
CA ASP A 251 32.73 -22.09 -19.98
C ASP A 251 31.46 -21.76 -19.18
N ARG A 252 31.39 -22.26 -17.93
CA ARG A 252 30.27 -22.12 -17.00
C ARG A 252 30.75 -22.25 -15.56
N LEU A 253 30.09 -21.55 -14.64
CA LEU A 253 30.33 -21.71 -13.22
C LEU A 253 29.84 -23.06 -12.70
N THR A 254 30.52 -23.55 -11.67
CA THR A 254 30.12 -24.76 -10.95
C THR A 254 29.01 -24.45 -9.95
N PHE A 255 28.24 -25.48 -9.60
CA PHE A 255 27.21 -25.37 -8.55
C PHE A 255 27.83 -25.05 -7.18
N GLU A 256 29.07 -25.45 -6.94
CA GLU A 256 29.84 -25.13 -5.72
C GLU A 256 30.08 -23.62 -5.60
N ASN A 257 30.54 -22.96 -6.68
CA ASN A 257 30.70 -21.49 -6.68
C ASN A 257 29.38 -20.78 -6.43
N LEU A 258 28.27 -21.23 -7.04
CA LEU A 258 26.96 -20.64 -6.81
C LEU A 258 26.51 -20.79 -5.35
N THR A 259 26.73 -21.97 -4.76
CA THR A 259 26.38 -22.25 -3.37
C THR A 259 27.18 -21.36 -2.42
N ALA A 260 28.47 -21.15 -2.69
CA ALA A 260 29.31 -20.23 -1.92
C ALA A 260 28.78 -18.78 -1.99
N LEU A 261 28.38 -18.30 -3.18
CA LEU A 261 27.79 -16.97 -3.34
C LEU A 261 26.49 -16.83 -2.54
N VAL A 262 25.56 -17.79 -2.66
CA VAL A 262 24.28 -17.76 -1.93
C VAL A 262 24.50 -17.79 -0.41
N THR A 263 25.36 -18.68 0.07
CA THR A 263 25.67 -18.82 1.52
C THR A 263 26.44 -17.63 2.09
N SER A 264 27.11 -16.82 1.25
CA SER A 264 27.71 -15.54 1.64
C SER A 264 26.68 -14.42 1.90
N GLY A 265 25.40 -14.69 1.66
CA GLY A 265 24.29 -13.78 1.87
C GLY A 265 23.92 -12.97 0.63
N ILE A 266 24.46 -13.28 -0.54
CA ILE A 266 24.05 -12.66 -1.81
C ILE A 266 22.62 -13.11 -2.13
N LYS A 267 21.74 -12.14 -2.37
CA LYS A 267 20.31 -12.37 -2.64
C LYS A 267 19.95 -12.16 -4.11
N VAL A 268 20.73 -11.35 -4.83
CA VAL A 268 20.53 -11.11 -6.27
C VAL A 268 21.88 -11.24 -6.97
N GLY A 269 21.98 -12.11 -7.97
CA GLY A 269 23.12 -12.25 -8.85
C GLY A 269 22.84 -11.66 -10.22
N PHE A 270 23.80 -10.93 -10.79
CA PHE A 270 23.78 -10.46 -12.17
C PHE A 270 24.89 -11.13 -12.97
N HIS A 271 24.56 -11.71 -14.13
CA HIS A 271 25.58 -12.28 -15.01
C HIS A 271 25.30 -12.11 -16.51
N GLY A 272 26.36 -12.34 -17.29
CA GLY A 272 26.40 -12.28 -18.75
C GLY A 272 26.56 -13.64 -19.41
N HIS A 273 27.22 -13.66 -20.58
CA HIS A 273 27.62 -14.90 -21.26
C HIS A 273 26.44 -15.81 -21.62
N VAL A 274 25.27 -15.22 -21.93
CA VAL A 274 24.02 -15.97 -22.18
C VAL A 274 23.85 -16.25 -23.66
N HIS A 275 24.02 -17.52 -24.04
CA HIS A 275 23.82 -18.01 -25.41
C HIS A 275 22.38 -18.51 -25.61
N LYS A 276 21.39 -17.72 -25.18
CA LYS A 276 19.95 -18.03 -25.31
C LYS A 276 19.14 -16.78 -25.63
N SER A 277 17.96 -16.98 -26.22
CA SER A 277 17.08 -15.93 -26.73
C SER A 277 16.47 -14.99 -25.68
N HIS A 278 16.72 -15.19 -24.38
CA HIS A 278 16.10 -14.43 -23.30
C HIS A 278 16.96 -14.44 -22.03
N ALA A 279 16.88 -13.35 -21.26
CA ALA A 279 17.24 -13.33 -19.85
C ALA A 279 16.56 -14.48 -19.08
N GLN A 280 17.33 -15.23 -18.32
CA GLN A 280 16.83 -16.29 -17.47
C GLN A 280 16.85 -15.84 -16.02
N LEU A 281 15.70 -15.99 -15.37
CA LEU A 281 15.54 -15.81 -13.95
C LEU A 281 15.46 -17.19 -13.33
N HIS A 282 16.51 -17.61 -12.64
CA HIS A 282 16.55 -18.93 -12.02
C HIS A 282 16.37 -18.85 -10.51
N ARG A 283 15.50 -19.71 -9.96
CA ARG A 283 15.37 -19.97 -8.52
C ARG A 283 16.26 -21.17 -8.20
N PHE A 284 17.29 -20.97 -7.39
CA PHE A 284 18.18 -22.05 -6.99
C PHE A 284 18.39 -22.08 -5.47
N ILE A 285 18.37 -23.30 -4.93
CA ILE A 285 18.75 -23.70 -3.55
C ILE A 285 17.80 -23.19 -2.44
N THR A 286 17.36 -21.93 -2.50
CA THR A 286 16.42 -21.33 -1.54
C THR A 286 15.38 -20.49 -2.29
N ASP A 287 14.30 -20.15 -1.61
CA ASP A 287 13.24 -19.28 -2.14
C ASP A 287 13.66 -17.80 -2.21
N ASP A 288 14.89 -17.48 -1.78
CA ASP A 288 15.37 -16.13 -1.44
C ASP A 288 16.54 -15.66 -2.32
N PHE A 289 16.86 -16.36 -3.42
CA PHE A 289 17.95 -16.00 -4.33
C PHE A 289 17.45 -15.80 -5.76
N ALA A 290 17.77 -14.62 -6.32
CA ALA A 290 17.54 -14.25 -7.70
C ALA A 290 18.80 -14.40 -8.52
N LEU A 291 18.74 -15.03 -9.69
CA LEU A 291 19.79 -14.90 -10.71
C LEU A 291 19.22 -14.19 -11.93
N VAL A 292 19.69 -12.98 -12.22
CA VAL A 292 19.33 -12.20 -13.40
C VAL A 292 20.44 -12.32 -14.42
N SER A 293 20.07 -12.75 -15.62
CA SER A 293 20.99 -12.76 -16.76
C SER A 293 20.55 -11.75 -17.81
N THR A 294 21.50 -11.17 -18.55
CA THR A 294 21.20 -10.43 -19.77
C THR A 294 22.11 -10.95 -20.87
N GLY A 295 21.63 -10.93 -22.11
CA GLY A 295 22.47 -11.29 -23.24
C GLY A 295 23.27 -10.11 -23.74
N THR A 296 23.75 -10.26 -24.96
CA THR A 296 24.75 -9.36 -25.51
C THR A 296 24.18 -8.05 -26.06
N LEU A 297 24.86 -6.95 -25.77
CA LEU A 297 24.61 -5.67 -26.41
C LEU A 297 25.37 -5.55 -27.75
N GLY A 298 26.52 -6.21 -27.89
CA GLY A 298 27.49 -5.93 -28.96
C GLY A 298 28.01 -7.08 -29.83
N ALA A 299 27.72 -8.35 -29.52
CA ALA A 299 28.20 -9.47 -30.32
C ALA A 299 27.54 -9.54 -31.71
N ALA A 300 28.25 -10.09 -32.70
CA ALA A 300 27.72 -10.30 -34.05
C ALA A 300 26.66 -11.41 -34.10
N SER A 301 25.99 -11.52 -35.25
CA SER A 301 25.01 -12.59 -35.47
C SER A 301 25.62 -13.98 -35.46
N ASP A 302 26.89 -14.11 -35.84
CA ASP A 302 27.57 -15.41 -35.97
C ASP A 302 28.09 -15.93 -34.61
N ASP A 303 28.25 -15.04 -33.63
CA ASP A 303 28.62 -15.36 -32.25
C ASP A 303 27.40 -15.49 -31.32
N ARG A 304 26.18 -15.33 -31.85
CA ARG A 304 24.92 -15.53 -31.14
C ARG A 304 24.25 -16.81 -31.64
N PRO A 305 23.47 -17.53 -30.80
CA PRO A 305 22.60 -18.57 -31.30
C PRO A 305 21.60 -18.01 -32.31
N ASP A 306 21.18 -18.84 -33.27
CA ASP A 306 20.17 -18.47 -34.26
C ASP A 306 18.93 -17.87 -33.59
N ALA A 307 18.45 -16.73 -34.12
CA ALA A 307 17.29 -15.96 -33.65
C ALA A 307 17.42 -15.28 -32.27
N VAL A 308 18.64 -15.03 -31.76
CA VAL A 308 18.88 -14.18 -30.56
C VAL A 308 19.27 -12.75 -30.96
N ALA A 309 18.47 -11.78 -30.54
CA ALA A 309 18.72 -10.35 -30.76
C ALA A 309 19.72 -9.76 -29.75
N ASN A 310 20.28 -8.58 -30.05
CA ASN A 310 21.03 -7.84 -29.05
C ASN A 310 20.04 -7.34 -28.00
N GLN A 311 20.42 -7.44 -26.73
CA GLN A 311 19.56 -7.16 -25.61
C GLN A 311 20.27 -6.43 -24.47
N PHE A 312 19.48 -5.72 -23.67
CA PHE A 312 19.86 -5.26 -22.35
C PHE A 312 18.66 -5.41 -21.42
N SER A 313 18.90 -5.33 -20.11
CA SER A 313 17.82 -5.46 -19.12
C SER A 313 17.74 -4.24 -18.24
N ILE A 314 16.52 -3.83 -17.91
CA ILE A 314 16.24 -2.90 -16.82
C ILE A 314 15.65 -3.70 -15.67
N VAL A 315 16.23 -3.58 -14.49
CA VAL A 315 15.80 -4.30 -13.29
C VAL A 315 15.26 -3.32 -12.26
N ASP A 316 13.99 -3.48 -11.92
CA ASP A 316 13.36 -2.79 -10.80
C ASP A 316 13.38 -3.71 -9.58
N LEU A 317 14.27 -3.40 -8.64
CA LEU A 317 14.48 -4.12 -7.40
C LEU A 317 13.77 -3.40 -6.25
N HIS A 318 12.81 -4.07 -5.64
CA HIS A 318 12.09 -3.66 -4.44
C HIS A 318 12.43 -4.61 -3.29
N ARG A 319 12.01 -4.24 -2.06
CA ARG A 319 12.25 -5.06 -0.87
C ARG A 319 11.75 -6.51 -1.03
N ASN A 320 10.59 -6.76 -1.65
CA ASN A 320 10.07 -8.15 -1.77
C ASN A 320 9.85 -8.62 -3.22
N ARG A 321 10.35 -7.84 -4.19
CA ARG A 321 10.04 -8.05 -5.61
C ARG A 321 11.19 -7.62 -6.50
N LEU A 322 11.45 -8.41 -7.53
CA LEU A 322 12.35 -8.08 -8.63
C LEU A 322 11.57 -8.18 -9.93
N ARG A 323 11.56 -7.10 -10.70
CA ARG A 323 11.06 -7.08 -12.08
C ARG A 323 12.23 -6.93 -13.03
N VAL A 324 12.26 -7.76 -14.07
CA VAL A 324 13.20 -7.62 -15.19
C VAL A 324 12.43 -7.32 -16.46
N ASP A 325 12.72 -6.16 -17.04
CA ASP A 325 12.27 -5.77 -18.38
C ASP A 325 13.45 -5.94 -19.36
N VAL A 326 13.30 -6.88 -20.30
CA VAL A 326 14.31 -7.14 -21.33
C VAL A 326 13.97 -6.34 -22.58
N TYR A 327 14.95 -5.60 -23.07
CA TYR A 327 14.86 -4.81 -24.29
C TYR A 327 15.65 -5.48 -25.38
N GLU A 328 15.02 -5.72 -26.53
CA GLU A 328 15.64 -6.43 -27.67
C GLU A 328 15.57 -5.58 -28.95
N SER A 329 16.57 -5.74 -29.81
CA SER A 329 16.61 -5.13 -31.15
C SER A 329 16.16 -6.12 -32.23
N GLU A 330 14.99 -5.90 -32.84
CA GLU A 330 14.58 -6.64 -34.04
C GLU A 330 15.39 -6.17 -35.27
N GLY A 331 16.47 -6.89 -35.59
CA GLY A 331 17.30 -6.60 -36.76
C GLY A 331 18.04 -5.25 -36.67
N LEU A 332 17.69 -4.30 -37.54
CA LEU A 332 18.27 -2.95 -37.57
C LEU A 332 17.42 -1.89 -36.82
N GLY A 333 16.32 -2.30 -36.16
CA GLY A 333 15.37 -1.42 -35.50
C GLY A 333 15.81 -0.88 -34.13
N ALA A 334 14.93 -0.08 -33.51
CA ALA A 334 15.10 0.40 -32.13
C ALA A 334 14.81 -0.71 -31.11
N TYR A 335 15.38 -0.58 -29.92
CA TYR A 335 15.11 -1.52 -28.83
C TYR A 335 13.70 -1.30 -28.29
N SER A 336 12.94 -2.38 -28.11
CA SER A 336 11.64 -2.34 -27.44
C SER A 336 11.53 -3.42 -26.37
N ALA A 337 10.83 -3.10 -25.28
CA ALA A 337 10.46 -4.09 -24.28
C ALA A 337 9.23 -4.84 -24.77
N ARG A 338 9.27 -6.17 -24.74
CA ARG A 338 8.10 -6.99 -25.05
C ARG A 338 7.37 -7.39 -23.77
N GLU A 339 6.07 -7.11 -23.72
CA GLU A 339 5.21 -7.40 -22.55
C GLU A 339 5.17 -8.88 -22.19
N ASP A 340 5.22 -9.78 -23.18
CA ASP A 340 5.22 -11.24 -23.00
C ASP A 340 6.52 -11.79 -22.37
N ARG A 341 7.57 -10.97 -22.32
CA ARG A 341 8.89 -11.32 -21.77
C ARG A 341 9.21 -10.61 -20.45
N ARG A 342 8.29 -9.82 -19.89
CA ARG A 342 8.44 -9.30 -18.53
C ARG A 342 8.50 -10.46 -17.54
N ARG A 343 9.60 -10.54 -16.78
CA ARG A 343 9.78 -11.58 -15.76
C ARG A 343 9.63 -10.96 -14.39
N PHE A 344 8.76 -11.58 -13.59
CA PHE A 344 8.55 -11.22 -12.19
C PHE A 344 9.13 -12.32 -11.32
N MET A 345 9.89 -11.92 -10.30
CA MET A 345 10.16 -12.78 -9.16
C MET A 345 9.75 -12.09 -7.87
N TYR A 346 9.12 -12.87 -7.01
CA TYR A 346 8.86 -12.51 -5.62
C TYR A 346 9.92 -13.20 -4.76
N PHE A 347 10.54 -12.46 -3.85
CA PHE A 347 11.46 -12.98 -2.84
C PHE A 347 11.04 -12.41 -1.49
N ASP A 348 11.08 -13.23 -0.44
CA ASP A 348 11.01 -12.70 0.92
C ASP A 348 12.41 -12.20 1.30
N LEU A 349 12.70 -10.91 1.13
CA LEU A 349 13.91 -10.32 1.71
C LEU A 349 13.72 -9.98 3.20
N ASP A 350 12.49 -10.07 3.73
CA ASP A 350 12.19 -9.89 5.14
C ASP A 350 12.26 -11.23 5.90
N ILE A 351 13.16 -11.28 6.89
CA ILE A 351 13.32 -12.36 7.89
C ILE A 351 12.12 -12.43 8.86
N GLU A 352 11.18 -11.49 8.80
CA GLU A 352 10.01 -11.47 9.67
C GLU A 352 8.74 -11.81 8.91
N GLN A 353 8.39 -13.10 8.89
CA GLN A 353 7.05 -13.54 8.50
C GLN A 353 6.01 -12.93 9.44
N PRO A 354 5.06 -12.11 8.95
CA PRO A 354 3.93 -11.70 9.77
C PRO A 354 3.04 -12.91 10.06
N PHE A 355 2.65 -13.07 11.32
CA PHE A 355 1.62 -14.02 11.73
C PHE A 355 0.26 -13.56 11.17
N ASP A 356 -0.14 -14.20 10.06
CA ASP A 356 -1.49 -14.34 9.51
C ASP A 356 -2.23 -13.09 9.01
N ILE A 357 -2.37 -12.94 7.67
CA ILE A 357 -3.63 -13.13 6.91
C ILE A 357 -3.27 -13.43 5.44
N SER A 358 -3.26 -14.72 5.05
CA SER A 358 -2.95 -15.21 3.69
C SER A 358 -1.57 -14.79 3.15
N LYS A 359 -0.90 -15.66 2.38
CA LYS A 359 0.32 -15.28 1.66
C LYS A 359 0.04 -14.00 0.84
N PRO A 360 1.00 -13.07 0.69
CA PRO A 360 0.82 -11.97 -0.25
C PRO A 360 0.39 -12.58 -1.58
N VAL A 361 -0.77 -12.15 -2.03
CA VAL A 361 -1.37 -12.68 -3.23
C VAL A 361 -0.38 -12.39 -4.36
N ARG A 362 0.03 -13.40 -5.14
CA ARG A 362 1.04 -13.24 -6.23
C ARG A 362 0.48 -12.48 -7.45
N SER A 363 -0.46 -11.58 -7.19
CA SER A 363 -1.09 -10.70 -8.17
C SER A 363 -0.35 -9.38 -8.21
N TRP A 364 -0.49 -8.68 -9.32
CA TRP A 364 0.18 -7.41 -9.56
C TRP A 364 -0.75 -6.43 -10.26
N ALA A 365 -0.56 -5.13 -10.02
CA ALA A 365 -1.21 -4.08 -10.79
C ALA A 365 -0.26 -2.94 -11.14
N SER A 366 -0.38 -2.36 -12.33
CA SER A 366 0.40 -1.16 -12.69
C SER A 366 -0.01 0.05 -11.84
N HIS A 367 -1.31 0.18 -11.55
CA HIS A 367 -1.80 1.34 -10.81
C HIS A 367 -3.07 1.03 -10.04
N ILE A 368 -3.12 1.50 -8.80
CA ILE A 368 -4.36 1.54 -8.02
C ILE A 368 -4.68 2.98 -7.65
N THR A 369 -5.90 3.41 -7.97
CA THR A 369 -6.48 4.65 -7.46
C THR A 369 -7.64 4.31 -6.54
N ARG A 370 -7.64 4.89 -5.34
CA ARG A 370 -8.79 4.86 -4.43
C ARG A 370 -9.22 6.28 -4.12
N ARG A 371 -10.39 6.66 -4.63
CA ARG A 371 -10.99 7.97 -4.40
C ARG A 371 -12.13 7.86 -3.41
N VAL A 372 -12.11 8.72 -2.41
CA VAL A 372 -13.25 8.98 -1.54
C VAL A 372 -13.93 10.25 -2.00
N THR A 373 -15.23 10.19 -2.21
CA THR A 373 -16.10 11.35 -2.37
C THR A 373 -17.02 11.40 -1.15
N LEU A 374 -16.80 12.37 -0.27
CA LEU A 374 -17.46 12.52 1.01
C LEU A 374 -18.49 13.65 0.92
N ASP A 375 -19.75 13.31 1.18
CA ASP A 375 -20.81 14.29 1.37
C ASP A 375 -20.77 14.77 2.84
N PRO A 376 -20.47 16.05 3.11
CA PRO A 376 -20.41 16.57 4.46
C PRO A 376 -21.78 16.78 5.12
N GLU A 377 -22.88 16.82 4.36
CA GLU A 377 -24.22 16.95 4.93
C GLU A 377 -24.71 15.63 5.53
N THR A 378 -24.24 14.51 4.98
CA THR A 378 -24.64 13.16 5.40
C THR A 378 -23.53 12.35 6.04
N GLY A 379 -22.27 12.75 5.86
CA GLY A 379 -21.12 11.92 6.22
C GLY A 379 -21.09 10.57 5.51
N VAL A 380 -21.80 10.43 4.38
CA VAL A 380 -21.71 9.26 3.51
C VAL A 380 -20.53 9.46 2.57
N ALA A 381 -19.64 8.47 2.54
CA ALA A 381 -18.50 8.42 1.65
C ALA A 381 -18.76 7.39 0.55
N LYS A 382 -18.64 7.81 -0.71
CA LYS A 382 -18.51 6.90 -1.84
C LYS A 382 -17.02 6.64 -2.09
N ILE A 383 -16.62 5.37 -2.12
CA ILE A 383 -15.27 4.95 -2.46
C ILE A 383 -15.30 4.37 -3.87
N ASP A 384 -14.63 5.05 -4.79
CA ASP A 384 -14.36 4.55 -6.13
C ASP A 384 -12.96 3.92 -6.14
N VAL A 385 -12.86 2.69 -6.61
CA VAL A 385 -11.60 1.96 -6.75
C VAL A 385 -11.37 1.64 -8.22
N GLU A 386 -10.19 2.00 -8.69
CA GLU A 386 -9.71 1.74 -10.04
C GLU A 386 -8.38 1.02 -9.96
N ILE A 387 -8.26 -0.08 -10.70
CA ILE A 387 -7.06 -0.89 -10.82
C ILE A 387 -6.74 -1.04 -12.30
N ASP A 388 -5.57 -0.56 -12.70
CA ASP A 388 -5.08 -0.63 -14.07
C ASP A 388 -4.05 -1.75 -14.22
N ASP A 389 -4.14 -2.49 -15.32
CA ASP A 389 -3.21 -3.56 -15.71
C ASP A 389 -3.03 -4.60 -14.60
N LEU A 390 -4.11 -5.32 -14.29
CA LEU A 390 -4.21 -6.25 -13.18
C LEU A 390 -3.92 -7.69 -13.63
N ASP A 391 -2.82 -8.23 -13.14
CA ASP A 391 -2.51 -9.66 -13.22
C ASP A 391 -2.95 -10.37 -11.94
N LEU A 392 -3.86 -11.34 -12.08
CA LEU A 392 -4.39 -12.15 -10.99
C LEU A 392 -3.83 -13.57 -11.01
N SER A 393 -3.08 -13.90 -9.96
CA SER A 393 -2.69 -15.29 -9.66
C SER A 393 -3.79 -16.05 -8.90
N GLU A 394 -4.59 -15.32 -8.12
CA GLU A 394 -5.67 -15.83 -7.29
C GLU A 394 -6.73 -14.74 -7.05
N PRO A 395 -7.97 -15.08 -6.68
CA PRO A 395 -9.03 -14.10 -6.45
C PRO A 395 -8.70 -13.10 -5.33
N ILE A 396 -8.80 -11.80 -5.62
CA ILE A 396 -8.60 -10.72 -4.65
C ILE A 396 -9.89 -10.35 -3.90
N VAL A 397 -9.73 -9.71 -2.74
CA VAL A 397 -10.82 -9.09 -1.99
C VAL A 397 -10.94 -7.65 -2.45
N LEU A 398 -12.09 -7.28 -3.03
CA LEU A 398 -12.33 -5.94 -3.57
C LEU A 398 -12.25 -4.90 -2.44
N ALA A 399 -12.97 -5.11 -1.33
CA ALA A 399 -12.69 -4.43 -0.08
C ALA A 399 -13.08 -5.23 1.14
N ARG A 400 -12.54 -4.78 2.27
CA ARG A 400 -12.91 -5.24 3.60
C ARG A 400 -13.33 -4.01 4.42
N VAL A 401 -14.59 -4.02 4.88
CA VAL A 401 -15.20 -2.90 5.61
C VAL A 401 -15.65 -3.39 6.97
N HIS A 402 -15.38 -2.65 8.04
CA HIS A 402 -15.84 -3.06 9.36
C HIS A 402 -17.37 -2.94 9.46
N VAL A 403 -18.04 -3.90 10.09
CA VAL A 403 -19.52 -3.94 10.25
C VAL A 403 -20.15 -2.71 10.90
N ALA A 404 -19.37 -1.85 11.57
CA ALA A 404 -19.89 -0.64 12.22
C ALA A 404 -19.97 0.56 11.25
N LEU A 405 -19.22 0.52 10.14
CA LEU A 405 -19.14 1.60 9.14
C LEU A 405 -20.26 1.54 8.10
N CYS A 406 -21.35 0.80 8.36
CA CYS A 406 -22.58 0.73 7.55
C CYS A 406 -22.32 0.79 6.02
N THR A 407 -22.19 -0.37 5.36
CA THR A 407 -21.73 -0.46 3.97
C THR A 407 -22.84 -0.83 2.99
N ALA A 408 -22.87 -0.17 1.83
CA ALA A 408 -23.71 -0.54 0.68
C ALA A 408 -22.83 -0.60 -0.59
N PRO A 409 -22.34 -1.79 -0.97
CA PRO A 409 -21.55 -1.97 -2.19
C PRO A 409 -22.44 -1.97 -3.43
N GLU A 410 -21.87 -1.58 -4.57
CA GLU A 410 -22.52 -1.88 -5.85
C GLU A 410 -22.53 -3.40 -6.08
N ALA A 411 -23.63 -3.90 -6.62
CA ALA A 411 -23.82 -5.34 -6.88
C ALA A 411 -22.90 -5.87 -7.99
N THR A 412 -22.25 -4.98 -8.75
CA THR A 412 -21.39 -5.32 -9.88
C THR A 412 -20.15 -4.45 -9.92
N ALA A 413 -18.99 -5.07 -10.10
CA ALA A 413 -17.77 -4.42 -10.56
C ALA A 413 -17.73 -4.41 -12.10
N MET A 414 -16.93 -3.53 -12.68
CA MET A 414 -16.70 -3.43 -14.12
C MET A 414 -15.26 -3.83 -14.44
N VAL A 415 -15.08 -4.81 -15.32
CA VAL A 415 -13.78 -5.36 -15.73
C VAL A 415 -13.71 -5.33 -17.24
N ASP A 416 -12.79 -4.56 -17.81
CA ASP A 416 -12.63 -4.40 -19.27
C ASP A 416 -13.94 -4.11 -20.02
N GLY A 417 -14.84 -3.35 -19.37
CA GLY A 417 -16.16 -3.01 -19.88
C GLY A 417 -17.25 -4.08 -19.66
N GLN A 418 -16.93 -5.21 -19.03
CA GLN A 418 -17.87 -6.27 -18.67
C GLN A 418 -18.27 -6.22 -17.19
N ARG A 419 -19.47 -6.68 -16.86
CA ARG A 419 -19.97 -6.72 -15.48
C ARG A 419 -19.51 -7.99 -14.77
N LEU A 420 -18.96 -7.81 -13.58
CA LEU A 420 -18.54 -8.87 -12.67
C LEU A 420 -19.39 -8.81 -11.39
N PRO A 421 -20.12 -9.88 -11.02
CA PRO A 421 -20.98 -9.85 -9.83
C PRO A 421 -20.15 -9.75 -8.55
N VAL A 422 -20.61 -8.92 -7.61
CA VAL A 422 -19.99 -8.73 -6.29
C VAL A 422 -20.90 -9.33 -5.22
N SER A 423 -20.34 -10.18 -4.38
CA SER A 423 -21.01 -10.76 -3.21
C SER A 423 -20.39 -10.24 -1.92
N GLN A 424 -21.21 -10.20 -0.88
CA GLN A 424 -20.80 -9.84 0.47
C GLN A 424 -20.64 -11.10 1.32
N ARG A 425 -19.59 -11.15 2.13
CA ARG A 425 -19.39 -12.20 3.13
C ARG A 425 -18.95 -11.58 4.44
N GLN A 426 -19.69 -11.86 5.52
CA GLN A 426 -19.25 -11.48 6.86
C GLN A 426 -18.15 -12.41 7.35
N VAL A 427 -17.06 -11.83 7.84
CA VAL A 427 -15.88 -12.51 8.40
C VAL A 427 -15.49 -11.79 9.69
N GLY A 428 -15.86 -12.37 10.84
CA GLY A 428 -15.68 -11.72 12.14
C GLY A 428 -16.42 -10.38 12.23
N SER A 429 -15.69 -9.32 12.58
CA SER A 429 -16.19 -7.93 12.64
C SER A 429 -16.11 -7.18 11.30
N TYR A 430 -15.83 -7.86 10.19
CA TYR A 430 -15.69 -7.27 8.87
C TYR A 430 -16.67 -7.88 7.85
N ILE A 431 -17.01 -7.08 6.84
CA ILE A 431 -17.71 -7.49 5.62
C ILE A 431 -16.69 -7.45 4.50
N GLU A 432 -16.50 -8.57 3.83
CA GLU A 432 -15.69 -8.69 2.62
C GLU A 432 -16.56 -8.58 1.38
N LEU A 433 -16.11 -7.76 0.45
CA LEU A 433 -16.67 -7.64 -0.89
C LEU A 433 -15.79 -8.43 -1.83
N ARG A 434 -16.36 -9.44 -2.50
CA ARG A 434 -15.60 -10.39 -3.32
C ARG A 434 -16.34 -10.68 -4.61
N SER A 435 -15.62 -11.18 -5.60
CA SER A 435 -16.22 -11.83 -6.76
C SER A 435 -15.65 -13.22 -6.95
N ASN A 436 -16.49 -14.15 -7.41
CA ASN A 436 -16.09 -15.47 -7.86
C ASN A 436 -16.06 -15.57 -9.39
N GLY A 437 -16.35 -14.48 -10.12
CA GLY A 437 -16.50 -14.48 -11.57
C GLY A 437 -15.22 -14.19 -12.34
N TRP A 438 -14.04 -14.31 -11.73
CA TRP A 438 -12.76 -14.09 -12.42
C TRP A 438 -12.56 -15.16 -13.51
N THR A 439 -12.48 -14.75 -14.77
CA THR A 439 -12.40 -15.66 -15.94
C THR A 439 -11.04 -15.66 -16.64
N GLN A 440 -10.26 -14.60 -16.47
CA GLN A 440 -8.93 -14.41 -17.05
C GLN A 440 -7.87 -14.23 -15.95
N LYS A 441 -6.60 -14.40 -16.33
CA LYS A 441 -5.44 -14.10 -15.47
C LYS A 441 -5.01 -12.64 -15.54
N HIS A 442 -5.41 -11.91 -16.58
CA HIS A 442 -4.98 -10.54 -16.83
C HIS A 442 -6.20 -9.68 -17.20
N TYR A 443 -6.25 -8.44 -16.71
CA TYR A 443 -7.32 -7.48 -16.97
C TYR A 443 -6.74 -6.09 -17.16
N ARG A 444 -7.18 -5.37 -18.20
CA ARG A 444 -6.63 -4.02 -18.47
C ARG A 444 -7.11 -3.00 -17.45
N ARG A 445 -8.37 -3.10 -17.02
CA ARG A 445 -8.96 -2.16 -16.07
C ARG A 445 -10.10 -2.80 -15.28
N LEU A 446 -10.00 -2.71 -13.97
CA LEU A 446 -11.05 -3.06 -13.01
C LEU A 446 -11.50 -1.78 -12.30
N THR A 447 -12.80 -1.51 -12.32
CA THR A 447 -13.42 -0.41 -11.57
C THR A 447 -14.58 -0.93 -10.76
N TRP A 448 -14.72 -0.44 -9.54
CA TRP A 448 -15.85 -0.79 -8.68
C TRP A 448 -16.03 0.26 -7.59
N SER A 449 -17.24 0.40 -7.07
CA SER A 449 -17.51 1.36 -6.01
C SER A 449 -18.39 0.82 -4.90
N TYR A 450 -18.29 1.45 -3.73
CA TYR A 450 -19.12 1.15 -2.57
C TYR A 450 -19.31 2.40 -1.73
N ARG A 451 -20.41 2.44 -0.98
CA ARG A 451 -20.66 3.51 0.00
C ARG A 451 -20.43 2.99 1.41
N ILE A 452 -19.86 3.85 2.24
CA ILE A 452 -19.77 3.67 3.69
C ILE A 452 -20.33 4.91 4.38
N ALA A 453 -21.00 4.72 5.49
CA ALA A 453 -21.40 5.81 6.36
C ALA A 453 -20.56 5.80 7.63
N ASN A 454 -20.51 6.94 8.31
CA ASN A 454 -19.91 7.03 9.63
C ASN A 454 -18.39 6.74 9.70
N ALA A 455 -17.67 6.91 8.58
CA ALA A 455 -16.27 6.50 8.47
C ALA A 455 -15.25 7.63 8.66
N PHE A 456 -15.66 8.88 8.52
CA PHE A 456 -14.78 10.06 8.60
C PHE A 456 -15.38 11.06 9.58
N ALA A 457 -14.56 11.66 10.43
CA ALA A 457 -14.91 12.88 11.14
C ALA A 457 -14.94 14.07 10.18
N LEU A 458 -15.92 14.96 10.36
CA LEU A 458 -16.08 16.18 9.58
C LEU A 458 -15.63 17.42 10.35
N THR A 459 -15.53 17.31 11.67
CA THR A 459 -15.18 18.37 12.60
C THR A 459 -14.21 17.89 13.67
N ARG A 460 -13.48 18.79 14.33
CA ARG A 460 -12.52 18.44 15.39
C ARG A 460 -13.18 17.87 16.66
N GLY A 461 -14.49 18.04 16.85
CA GLY A 461 -15.26 17.46 17.95
C GLY A 461 -15.80 16.05 17.71
N GLU A 462 -15.89 15.61 16.45
CA GLU A 462 -16.33 14.25 16.09
C GLU A 462 -15.33 13.10 16.34
N PRO A 463 -13.99 13.30 16.34
CA PRO A 463 -13.01 12.29 16.70
C PRO A 463 -13.37 11.39 17.88
N THR A 464 -13.91 11.97 18.94
CA THR A 464 -14.27 11.26 20.17
C THR A 464 -15.64 10.59 20.10
N LEU A 465 -16.50 11.00 19.17
CA LEU A 465 -17.83 10.42 18.94
C LEU A 465 -17.78 9.18 18.04
N LEU A 466 -16.77 9.06 17.20
CA LEU A 466 -16.64 7.95 16.25
C LEU A 466 -15.79 6.81 16.84
N ALA A 467 -16.42 5.64 17.01
CA ALA A 467 -15.76 4.44 17.48
C ALA A 467 -14.80 3.88 16.42
N LYS A 468 -13.50 4.24 16.48
CA LYS A 468 -12.29 3.46 16.01
C LYS A 468 -11.03 4.29 15.77
N ARG A 469 -10.52 4.96 16.80
CA ARG A 469 -9.18 5.56 16.73
C ARG A 469 -8.06 4.66 17.28
N ALA A 470 -8.41 3.61 18.03
CA ALA A 470 -7.44 2.64 18.55
C ALA A 470 -6.63 1.92 17.44
N GLU A 471 -7.17 1.79 16.23
CA GLU A 471 -6.45 1.19 15.09
C GLU A 471 -5.44 2.15 14.44
N TYR A 472 -5.44 3.43 14.79
CA TYR A 472 -4.57 4.48 14.26
C TYR A 472 -3.82 5.18 15.40
N PRO A 473 -2.83 4.52 16.03
CA PRO A 473 -2.14 5.04 17.21
C PRO A 473 -1.34 6.33 16.94
N HIS A 474 -1.01 6.61 15.68
CA HIS A 474 -0.26 7.79 15.25
C HIS A 474 -1.14 8.90 14.66
N LEU A 475 -2.47 8.75 14.70
CA LEU A 475 -3.39 9.81 14.26
C LEU A 475 -3.33 10.97 15.26
N LEU A 476 -2.99 12.17 14.77
CA LEU A 476 -2.91 13.37 15.60
C LEU A 476 -4.30 13.88 16.00
N ASP A 477 -4.38 14.51 17.17
CA ASP A 477 -5.61 15.16 17.64
C ASP A 477 -6.11 16.23 16.66
N GLY A 478 -7.43 16.27 16.47
CA GLY A 478 -8.07 17.17 15.50
C GLY A 478 -7.79 16.83 14.02
N CYS A 479 -7.10 15.72 13.74
CA CYS A 479 -6.89 15.21 12.40
C CYS A 479 -7.80 14.02 12.08
N GLU A 480 -7.92 13.77 10.79
CA GLU A 480 -8.53 12.59 10.21
C GLU A 480 -7.56 11.94 9.20
N VAL A 481 -7.78 10.67 8.87
CA VAL A 481 -6.92 9.91 7.96
C VAL A 481 -7.75 9.15 6.93
N TRP A 482 -7.33 9.23 5.67
CA TRP A 482 -7.73 8.29 4.64
C TRP A 482 -6.59 7.32 4.38
N SER A 483 -6.85 6.01 4.52
CA SER A 483 -5.81 4.99 4.38
C SER A 483 -6.23 3.78 3.55
N HIS A 484 -5.21 3.08 3.06
CA HIS A 484 -5.31 1.85 2.31
C HIS A 484 -4.23 0.88 2.76
N ARG A 485 -4.63 -0.36 3.09
CA ARG A 485 -3.70 -1.46 3.29
C ARG A 485 -3.43 -2.14 1.96
N VAL A 486 -2.16 -2.19 1.58
CA VAL A 486 -1.68 -2.83 0.35
C VAL A 486 -1.87 -4.34 0.48
N GLN A 487 -2.64 -4.93 -0.43
CA GLN A 487 -3.00 -6.35 -0.40
C GLN A 487 -2.07 -7.24 -1.24
N PHE A 488 -1.52 -6.68 -2.31
CA PHE A 488 -0.61 -7.32 -3.26
C PHE A 488 0.23 -6.23 -3.92
N ASP A 489 1.12 -6.59 -4.84
CA ASP A 489 2.11 -5.64 -5.34
C ASP A 489 1.52 -4.69 -6.39
N TYR A 490 1.80 -3.39 -6.22
CA TYR A 490 1.40 -2.34 -7.17
C TYR A 490 2.65 -1.59 -7.66
N ASP A 491 2.63 -1.05 -8.88
CA ASP A 491 3.68 -0.11 -9.29
C ASP A 491 3.40 1.32 -8.82
N ARG A 492 2.13 1.66 -8.57
CA ARG A 492 1.76 2.97 -8.05
C ARG A 492 0.42 2.91 -7.30
N LEU A 493 0.38 3.48 -6.11
CA LEU A 493 -0.86 3.73 -5.36
C LEU A 493 -1.18 5.23 -5.38
N THR A 494 -2.42 5.60 -5.66
CA THR A 494 -2.95 6.95 -5.47
C THR A 494 -4.15 6.90 -4.53
N LEU A 495 -4.10 7.72 -3.49
CA LEU A 495 -5.21 7.96 -2.60
C LEU A 495 -5.76 9.36 -2.86
N GLU A 496 -7.08 9.47 -3.07
CA GLU A 496 -7.75 10.75 -3.26
C GLU A 496 -8.91 10.90 -2.28
N LEU A 497 -9.13 12.11 -1.78
CA LEU A 497 -10.29 12.47 -0.99
C LEU A 497 -10.86 13.80 -1.51
N VAL A 498 -12.17 13.80 -1.74
CA VAL A 498 -12.93 14.90 -2.33
C VAL A 498 -14.14 15.15 -1.45
N TYR A 499 -14.40 16.40 -1.08
CA TYR A 499 -15.64 16.83 -0.46
C TYR A 499 -16.64 17.27 -1.54
N ASP A 500 -17.81 16.64 -1.57
CA ASP A 500 -18.89 16.92 -2.51
C ASP A 500 -19.80 18.04 -1.97
N ALA A 501 -19.25 19.25 -1.86
CA ALA A 501 -19.98 20.41 -1.39
C ALA A 501 -19.68 21.66 -2.25
N PRO A 502 -20.68 22.52 -2.51
CA PRO A 502 -20.50 23.69 -3.35
C PRO A 502 -19.56 24.71 -2.73
N GLU A 503 -19.54 24.86 -1.40
CA GLU A 503 -18.75 25.83 -0.63
C GLU A 503 -18.23 25.24 0.69
N GLY A 504 -17.17 25.83 1.27
CA GLY A 504 -16.62 25.45 2.59
C GLY A 504 -15.13 25.08 2.59
N ALA A 505 -14.45 25.35 3.70
CA ALA A 505 -13.10 24.88 3.97
C ALA A 505 -13.17 23.69 4.94
N TYR A 506 -12.78 22.51 4.48
CA TYR A 506 -12.86 21.27 5.26
C TYR A 506 -11.50 20.85 5.83
N PHE A 507 -10.42 21.27 5.19
CA PHE A 507 -9.06 21.05 5.66
C PHE A 507 -8.52 22.32 6.33
N ALA A 508 -7.87 22.17 7.48
CA ALA A 508 -7.19 23.29 8.10
C ALA A 508 -5.92 23.65 7.30
N SER A 509 -5.70 24.96 7.11
CA SER A 509 -4.49 25.49 6.48
C SER A 509 -3.36 25.63 7.50
N GLY A 510 -2.12 25.41 7.05
CA GLY A 510 -0.92 25.59 7.86
C GLY A 510 -0.44 27.05 7.90
N ARG A 511 0.70 27.30 8.56
CA ARG A 511 1.40 28.61 8.56
C ARG A 511 2.15 28.92 7.25
N ALA A 512 2.02 28.09 6.23
CA ALA A 512 2.66 28.28 4.93
C ALA A 512 1.99 29.44 4.16
N PRO A 513 2.67 30.09 3.20
CA PRO A 513 2.07 31.14 2.39
C PRO A 513 0.96 30.53 1.53
N GLU A 514 -0.20 31.20 1.47
CA GLU A 514 -1.38 30.84 0.66
C GLU A 514 -2.12 29.55 1.04
N GLY A 515 -2.95 29.58 2.10
CA GLY A 515 -4.24 28.86 2.21
C GLY A 515 -4.30 27.34 1.93
N THR A 516 -3.15 26.67 1.74
CA THR A 516 -3.07 25.31 1.23
C THR A 516 -3.23 24.33 2.39
N PRO A 517 -4.11 23.31 2.26
CA PRO A 517 -4.26 22.27 3.27
C PRO A 517 -2.95 21.57 3.61
N VAL A 518 -2.73 21.27 4.89
CA VAL A 518 -1.59 20.46 5.31
C VAL A 518 -1.95 18.98 5.18
N ILE A 519 -1.34 18.28 4.22
CA ILE A 519 -1.50 16.83 4.06
C ILE A 519 -0.20 16.16 4.48
N THR A 520 -0.28 15.26 5.46
CA THR A 520 0.86 14.51 5.98
C THR A 520 0.77 13.05 5.52
N PRO A 521 1.69 12.59 4.66
CA PRO A 521 1.86 11.16 4.37
C PRO A 521 2.12 10.39 5.66
N ILE A 522 1.39 9.29 5.86
CA ILE A 522 1.62 8.37 6.97
C ILE A 522 1.67 6.95 6.42
N VAL A 523 2.77 6.24 6.71
CA VAL A 523 2.95 4.85 6.27
C VAL A 523 3.31 4.00 7.47
N GLU A 524 2.59 2.91 7.66
CA GLU A 524 2.71 2.08 8.85
C GLU A 524 2.80 0.59 8.50
N ARG A 525 3.65 -0.15 9.20
CA ARG A 525 3.68 -1.62 9.18
C ARG A 525 3.26 -2.19 10.53
N ARG A 526 2.74 -3.41 10.56
CA ARG A 526 2.49 -4.12 11.82
C ARG A 526 3.79 -4.75 12.33
N ILE A 527 4.02 -4.68 13.65
CA ILE A 527 5.12 -5.36 14.34
C ILE A 527 4.65 -6.77 14.80
N SER A 528 5.55 -7.74 14.76
CA SER A 528 5.32 -9.11 15.25
C SER A 528 5.16 -9.16 16.77
N GLY A 529 4.07 -9.76 17.29
CA GLY A 529 3.94 -10.07 18.73
C GLY A 529 2.64 -9.67 19.47
N GLY A 530 1.60 -9.12 18.81
CA GLY A 530 0.36 -8.80 19.53
C GLY A 530 -0.68 -7.97 18.77
N PRO A 531 -1.85 -7.69 19.39
CA PRO A 531 -3.12 -7.52 18.69
C PRO A 531 -3.37 -6.14 18.05
N LEU A 532 -2.36 -5.26 17.93
CA LEU A 532 -2.15 -4.24 16.88
C LEU A 532 -1.05 -3.26 17.34
N GLN A 533 0.22 -3.59 17.13
CA GLN A 533 1.32 -2.62 17.19
C GLN A 533 1.69 -2.17 15.77
N TRP A 534 1.56 -0.88 15.50
CA TRP A 534 1.95 -0.26 14.23
C TRP A 534 3.25 0.51 14.42
N GLU A 535 4.16 0.42 13.45
CA GLU A 535 5.39 1.19 13.38
C GLU A 535 5.36 2.10 12.15
N ARG A 536 5.79 3.36 12.32
CA ARG A 536 5.90 4.29 11.19
C ARG A 536 7.11 3.98 10.32
N LEU A 537 6.91 4.06 9.01
CA LEU A 537 7.93 3.84 7.99
C LEU A 537 8.31 5.18 7.34
N GLY A 538 9.18 5.95 8.01
CA GLY A 538 9.62 7.26 7.51
C GLY A 538 10.24 7.21 6.11
N SER A 539 10.94 6.13 5.76
CA SER A 539 11.49 5.93 4.42
C SER A 539 10.39 5.85 3.35
N GLU A 540 9.26 5.22 3.65
CA GLU A 540 8.12 5.11 2.72
C GLU A 540 7.28 6.39 2.68
N GLU A 541 7.16 7.09 3.81
CA GLU A 541 6.52 8.40 3.90
C GLU A 541 7.22 9.43 3.00
N SER A 542 8.56 9.43 3.00
CA SER A 542 9.38 10.32 2.18
C SER A 542 9.25 10.09 0.67
N ARG A 543 8.74 8.92 0.25
CA ARG A 543 8.51 8.57 -1.16
C ARG A 543 7.18 9.09 -1.70
N ALA A 544 6.36 9.73 -0.86
CA ALA A 544 5.13 10.36 -1.28
C ALA A 544 5.39 11.40 -2.38
N SER A 545 4.56 11.38 -3.42
CA SER A 545 4.67 12.21 -4.60
C SER A 545 3.30 12.74 -5.01
N LYS A 546 3.26 13.73 -5.90
CA LYS A 546 2.01 14.35 -6.40
C LYS A 546 1.04 14.76 -5.30
N ILE A 547 1.55 15.34 -4.21
CA ILE A 547 0.71 15.87 -3.14
C ILE A 547 -0.01 17.10 -3.68
N VAL A 548 -1.27 16.92 -4.08
CA VAL A 548 -2.14 17.99 -4.56
C VAL A 548 -3.18 18.22 -3.49
N ALA A 549 -3.29 19.45 -2.99
CA ALA A 549 -4.29 19.79 -2.00
C ALA A 549 -4.90 21.17 -2.31
N ASN A 550 -6.22 21.23 -2.27
CA ASN A 550 -6.99 22.47 -2.25
C ASN A 550 -8.12 22.35 -1.22
N ALA A 551 -8.92 23.39 -1.04
CA ALA A 551 -9.96 23.44 0.00
C ALA A 551 -10.94 22.25 0.03
N ARG A 552 -11.09 21.51 -1.08
CA ARG A 552 -12.06 20.39 -1.21
C ARG A 552 -11.48 19.08 -1.72
N ARG A 553 -10.25 19.05 -2.23
CA ARG A 553 -9.62 17.83 -2.75
C ARG A 553 -8.19 17.71 -2.27
N CYS A 554 -7.83 16.53 -1.79
CA CYS A 554 -6.45 16.11 -1.61
C CYS A 554 -6.15 14.81 -2.34
N SER A 555 -4.92 14.66 -2.82
CA SER A 555 -4.42 13.48 -3.51
C SER A 555 -2.96 13.26 -3.17
N VAL A 556 -2.57 12.01 -2.90
CA VAL A 556 -1.19 11.60 -2.65
C VAL A 556 -0.91 10.31 -3.40
N SER A 557 0.25 10.22 -4.07
CA SER A 557 0.69 9.05 -4.79
C SER A 557 2.00 8.48 -4.26
N TRP A 558 2.11 7.16 -4.15
CA TRP A 558 3.34 6.47 -3.82
C TRP A 558 3.74 5.54 -4.96
N PRO A 559 4.99 5.61 -5.47
CA PRO A 559 5.50 4.57 -6.36
C PRO A 559 5.72 3.30 -5.54
N SER A 560 5.45 2.14 -6.13
CA SER A 560 5.76 0.80 -5.65
C SER A 560 5.61 0.62 -4.12
N PRO A 561 4.38 0.69 -3.60
CA PRO A 561 4.13 0.59 -2.17
C PRO A 561 4.41 -0.84 -1.67
N MET A 562 4.86 -0.93 -0.42
CA MET A 562 5.17 -2.20 0.24
C MET A 562 3.88 -2.99 0.54
N ALA A 563 3.84 -4.26 0.14
CA ALA A 563 2.78 -5.18 0.50
C ALA A 563 2.60 -5.26 2.02
N ASN A 564 1.35 -5.43 2.48
CA ASN A 564 0.94 -5.51 3.89
C ASN A 564 1.16 -4.24 4.74
N ALA A 565 1.81 -3.20 4.22
CA ALA A 565 1.85 -1.89 4.86
C ALA A 565 0.54 -1.11 4.62
N ARG A 566 0.24 -0.19 5.53
CA ARG A 566 -0.87 0.75 5.45
C ARG A 566 -0.33 2.11 5.02
N TYR A 567 -0.74 2.57 3.85
CA TYR A 567 -0.45 3.91 3.33
C TYR A 567 -1.65 4.79 3.58
N GLY A 568 -1.43 5.99 4.09
CA GLY A 568 -2.48 6.94 4.37
C GLY A 568 -2.05 8.39 4.17
N MET A 569 -3.06 9.23 4.08
CA MET A 569 -2.92 10.68 4.11
C MET A 569 -3.70 11.21 5.30
N MET A 570 -2.96 11.81 6.24
CA MET A 570 -3.49 12.45 7.43
C MET A 570 -3.68 13.94 7.16
N PHE A 571 -4.81 14.49 7.60
CA PHE A 571 -5.17 15.88 7.37
C PHE A 571 -5.89 16.49 8.58
N PRO A 572 -5.58 17.75 8.95
CA PRO A 572 -6.26 18.44 10.03
C PRO A 572 -7.65 18.92 9.58
N LEU A 573 -8.64 18.80 10.46
CA LEU A 573 -10.00 19.25 10.20
C LEU A 573 -10.12 20.76 10.47
N ALA A 574 -10.73 21.51 9.55
CA ALA A 574 -10.90 22.96 9.68
C ALA A 574 -11.91 23.34 10.76
N ASN A 575 -13.07 22.68 10.76
CA ASN A 575 -14.20 23.08 11.58
C ASN A 575 -14.08 22.53 13.00
N PRO A 576 -14.28 23.35 14.06
CA PRO A 576 -14.30 22.84 15.43
C PRO A 576 -15.45 21.85 15.65
N GLY A 577 -16.61 22.11 15.05
CA GLY A 577 -17.85 21.36 15.26
C GLY A 577 -18.54 21.75 16.57
N ASP A 578 -19.80 21.36 16.68
CA ASP A 578 -20.60 21.59 17.89
C ASP A 578 -20.51 20.36 18.79
N SER A 579 -19.90 20.52 19.96
CA SER A 579 -19.81 19.46 20.96
C SER A 579 -20.85 19.65 22.05
N LEU A 580 -21.52 18.56 22.47
CA LEU A 580 -22.40 18.60 23.64
C LEU A 580 -21.61 19.08 24.86
N ASN A 581 -22.11 20.13 25.52
CA ASN A 581 -21.46 20.70 26.70
C ASN A 581 -21.30 19.62 27.79
N ARG A 582 -20.13 19.59 28.45
CA ARG A 582 -19.77 18.53 29.41
C ARG A 582 -20.77 18.37 30.56
N PRO A 583 -21.32 19.43 31.19
CA PRO A 583 -22.36 19.29 32.20
C PRO A 583 -23.63 18.62 31.66
N TYR A 584 -24.05 18.95 30.44
CA TYR A 584 -25.22 18.34 29.81
C TYR A 584 -24.98 16.88 29.43
N ALA A 585 -23.78 16.53 28.99
CA ALA A 585 -23.39 15.14 28.77
C ALA A 585 -23.49 14.32 30.06
N ILE A 586 -22.97 14.84 31.18
CA ILE A 586 -23.06 14.19 32.50
C ILE A 586 -24.52 14.07 32.96
N ALA A 587 -25.30 15.15 32.85
CA ALA A 587 -26.72 15.15 33.22
C ALA A 587 -27.52 14.15 32.39
N THR A 588 -27.25 14.06 31.09
CA THR A 588 -27.91 13.09 30.20
C THR A 588 -27.57 11.65 30.58
N THR A 589 -26.30 11.34 30.89
CA THR A 589 -25.92 10.01 31.40
C THR A 589 -26.68 9.65 32.69
N LYS A 590 -26.77 10.59 33.65
CA LYS A 590 -27.57 10.35 34.88
C LYS A 590 -29.04 10.13 34.58
N LEU A 591 -29.60 10.87 33.63
CA LEU A 591 -30.99 10.71 33.19
C LEU A 591 -31.23 9.33 32.56
N VAL A 592 -30.29 8.82 31.77
CA VAL A 592 -30.29 7.44 31.25
C VAL A 592 -30.36 6.43 32.39
N ASP A 593 -29.48 6.57 33.39
CA ASP A 593 -29.42 5.66 34.53
C ASP A 593 -30.73 5.64 35.34
N LEU A 594 -31.31 6.82 35.59
CA LEU A 594 -32.60 6.96 36.29
C LEU A 594 -33.75 6.30 35.52
N CYS A 595 -33.77 6.45 34.19
CA CYS A 595 -34.80 5.82 33.36
C CYS A 595 -34.68 4.29 33.34
N ARG A 596 -33.47 3.76 33.51
CA ARG A 596 -33.16 2.33 33.37
C ARG A 596 -33.07 1.58 34.72
N SER A 597 -32.93 2.28 35.85
CA SER A 597 -32.84 1.68 37.19
C SER A 597 -34.19 1.31 37.81
N ALA A 598 -35.30 1.89 37.32
CA ALA A 598 -36.63 1.70 37.88
C ALA A 598 -37.21 0.30 37.55
N ARG A 599 -37.17 -0.63 38.51
CA ARG A 599 -37.70 -2.01 38.37
C ARG A 599 -39.20 -2.16 38.66
N ARG A 600 -39.91 -1.12 39.12
CA ARG A 600 -41.35 -1.19 39.45
C ARG A 600 -42.20 -0.60 38.30
N ARG A 601 -43.25 -1.33 37.88
CA ARG A 601 -44.27 -0.83 36.94
C ARG A 601 -45.09 0.28 37.62
N GLY A 602 -45.25 1.42 36.96
CA GLY A 602 -46.33 2.38 37.25
C GLY A 602 -45.93 3.75 37.84
N GLU A 603 -44.79 3.89 38.50
CA GLU A 603 -44.42 5.13 39.23
C GLU A 603 -42.93 5.49 39.06
N GLY A 604 -42.41 5.40 37.84
CA GLY A 604 -41.00 5.73 37.53
C GLY A 604 -40.88 6.86 36.52
N LEU A 605 -39.75 7.57 36.55
CA LEU A 605 -39.40 8.65 35.60
C LEU A 605 -39.62 8.24 34.13
N ARG A 606 -39.35 6.98 33.79
CA ARG A 606 -39.64 6.40 32.48
C ARG A 606 -41.12 6.54 32.06
N THR A 607 -42.05 6.17 32.95
CA THR A 607 -43.49 6.23 32.67
C THR A 607 -43.91 7.67 32.47
N LEU A 608 -43.44 8.56 33.34
CA LEU A 608 -43.71 10.00 33.25
C LEU A 608 -43.25 10.57 31.90
N LEU A 609 -42.01 10.31 31.49
CA LEU A 609 -41.48 10.76 30.18
C LEU A 609 -42.21 10.12 29.00
N ALA A 610 -42.70 8.88 29.12
CA ALA A 610 -43.52 8.26 28.09
C ALA A 610 -44.89 8.95 27.96
N THR A 611 -45.54 9.30 29.07
CA THR A 611 -46.79 10.06 29.09
C THR A 611 -46.61 11.44 28.49
N TYR A 612 -45.53 12.15 28.84
CA TYR A 612 -45.21 13.43 28.22
C TYR A 612 -44.96 13.29 26.72
N LEU A 613 -44.22 12.27 26.28
CA LEU A 613 -44.00 12.01 24.86
C LEU A 613 -45.33 11.81 24.11
N GLU A 614 -46.25 11.02 24.67
CA GLU A 614 -47.58 10.81 24.08
C GLU A 614 -48.39 12.10 23.98
N ALA A 615 -48.50 12.84 25.08
CA ALA A 615 -49.23 14.11 25.11
C ALA A 615 -48.62 15.13 24.13
N SER A 616 -47.29 15.15 24.02
CA SER A 616 -46.56 16.00 23.08
C SER A 616 -46.89 15.66 21.63
N ILE A 617 -46.92 14.36 21.29
CA ILE A 617 -47.27 13.89 19.94
C ILE A 617 -48.72 14.24 19.60
N LYS A 618 -49.66 13.96 20.52
CA LYS A 618 -51.08 14.28 20.32
C LYS A 618 -51.28 15.77 20.08
N ARG A 619 -50.68 16.61 20.92
CA ARG A 619 -50.76 18.07 20.79
C ARG A 619 -50.09 18.59 19.52
N ALA A 620 -48.92 18.07 19.17
CA ALA A 620 -48.19 18.51 17.98
C ALA A 620 -48.88 18.12 16.67
N LEU A 621 -49.73 17.08 16.69
CA LEU A 621 -50.49 16.58 15.55
C LEU A 621 -51.99 16.91 15.61
N ASP A 622 -52.42 17.75 16.55
CA ASP A 622 -53.82 18.15 16.78
C ASP A 622 -54.79 16.95 16.95
N ARG A 623 -54.40 16.00 17.80
CA ARG A 623 -55.14 14.76 18.09
C ARG A 623 -55.91 14.87 19.40
N LYS A 624 -57.06 14.19 19.48
CA LYS A 624 -57.86 14.11 20.70
C LYS A 624 -57.23 13.18 21.72
N ASP A 625 -57.42 13.45 23.00
CA ASP A 625 -56.87 12.63 24.09
C ASP A 625 -57.35 11.17 24.06
N GLU A 626 -58.58 10.93 23.59
CA GLU A 626 -59.21 9.61 23.45
C GLU A 626 -58.67 8.78 22.28
N GLU A 627 -57.90 9.37 21.34
CA GLU A 627 -57.34 8.64 20.19
C GLU A 627 -56.08 7.86 20.58
N GLU A 628 -56.06 6.56 20.24
CA GLU A 628 -54.88 5.72 20.41
C GLU A 628 -53.76 6.18 19.47
N SER A 629 -52.62 6.60 20.03
CA SER A 629 -51.51 7.16 19.26
C SER A 629 -50.65 6.10 18.57
N PHE A 630 -50.41 4.97 19.25
CA PHE A 630 -49.57 3.87 18.78
C PHE A 630 -50.26 2.54 19.09
N ASP A 631 -50.44 1.70 18.07
CA ASP A 631 -50.90 0.32 18.20
C ASP A 631 -49.71 -0.64 18.25
N GLU A 632 -49.95 -1.95 18.17
CA GLU A 632 -48.87 -2.93 18.14
C GLU A 632 -48.00 -2.87 16.87
N HIS A 633 -48.35 -2.08 15.85
CA HIS A 633 -47.63 -2.01 14.57
C HIS A 633 -46.66 -0.84 14.47
N ALA A 634 -46.58 0.01 15.48
CA ALA A 634 -45.67 1.15 15.54
C ALA A 634 -44.91 1.26 16.86
N VAL A 635 -43.80 1.99 16.85
CA VAL A 635 -42.96 2.27 18.02
C VAL A 635 -42.64 3.75 18.09
N ALA A 636 -42.60 4.26 19.31
CA ALA A 636 -42.10 5.58 19.66
C ALA A 636 -41.16 5.47 20.84
N VAL A 637 -39.87 5.78 20.65
CA VAL A 637 -38.82 5.59 21.65
C VAL A 637 -37.98 6.85 21.80
N GLY A 638 -37.87 7.35 23.02
CA GLY A 638 -36.86 8.33 23.41
C GLY A 638 -35.54 7.62 23.71
N ASN A 639 -34.56 7.81 22.82
CA ASN A 639 -33.19 7.36 23.04
C ASN A 639 -32.35 8.53 23.57
N LEU A 640 -31.61 8.34 24.65
CA LEU A 640 -30.74 9.36 25.23
C LEU A 640 -29.28 8.92 25.16
N TRP A 641 -28.37 9.88 24.99
CA TRP A 641 -26.95 9.62 24.86
C TRP A 641 -26.30 9.35 26.21
N ASN A 642 -25.68 8.17 26.34
CA ASN A 642 -24.80 7.86 27.45
C ASN A 642 -23.35 8.15 27.02
N ALA A 643 -22.76 9.20 27.60
CA ALA A 643 -21.41 9.63 27.24
C ALA A 643 -20.30 8.69 27.74
N ASP A 644 -20.55 7.91 28.80
CA ASP A 644 -19.56 6.97 29.34
C ASP A 644 -19.48 5.72 28.46
N GLU A 645 -20.61 5.29 27.92
CA GLU A 645 -20.71 4.13 27.03
C GLU A 645 -20.56 4.48 25.54
N GLN A 646 -20.67 5.76 25.16
CA GLN A 646 -20.71 6.25 23.78
C GLN A 646 -21.85 5.63 22.95
N LEU A 647 -23.03 5.50 23.56
CA LEU A 647 -24.20 4.85 22.97
C LEU A 647 -25.50 5.62 23.25
N LEU A 648 -26.38 5.66 22.25
CA LEU A 648 -27.79 5.98 22.42
C LEU A 648 -28.51 4.80 23.07
N ARG A 649 -29.19 5.07 24.20
CA ARG A 649 -29.92 4.08 25.00
C ARG A 649 -31.42 4.37 24.99
N PRO A 650 -32.28 3.36 24.79
CA PRO A 650 -33.72 3.52 24.93
C PRO A 650 -34.05 3.77 26.39
N CYS A 651 -34.79 4.85 26.65
CA CYS A 651 -35.09 5.34 28.00
C CYS A 651 -36.60 5.40 28.30
N PHE A 652 -37.40 5.92 27.37
CA PHE A 652 -38.84 6.13 27.56
C PHE A 652 -39.61 5.98 26.24
N GLY A 653 -40.93 5.81 26.31
CA GLY A 653 -41.83 5.66 25.16
C GLY A 653 -42.51 4.29 25.06
N PHE A 654 -43.14 4.05 23.91
CA PHE A 654 -43.99 2.91 23.56
C PHE A 654 -43.27 2.00 22.58
N PHE A 655 -42.68 0.92 23.08
CA PHE A 655 -41.96 -0.03 22.26
C PHE A 655 -41.93 -1.41 22.92
N PRO A 656 -41.83 -2.49 22.13
CA PRO A 656 -41.84 -3.85 22.64
C PRO A 656 -40.58 -4.16 23.47
N PRO A 657 -40.62 -5.17 24.36
CA PRO A 657 -39.51 -5.45 25.29
C PRO A 657 -38.16 -5.73 24.60
N ASP A 658 -38.17 -6.30 23.40
CA ASP A 658 -36.98 -6.59 22.58
C ASP A 658 -36.30 -5.32 22.05
N ALA A 659 -37.05 -4.22 21.84
CA ALA A 659 -36.45 -2.94 21.49
C ALA A 659 -35.59 -2.33 22.63
N TRP A 660 -35.71 -2.84 23.88
CA TRP A 660 -34.91 -2.38 25.03
C TRP A 660 -33.40 -2.70 24.94
N VAL A 661 -33.03 -3.70 24.13
CA VAL A 661 -31.62 -4.05 23.87
C VAL A 661 -31.06 -3.32 22.64
N THR A 662 -31.89 -2.56 21.92
CA THR A 662 -31.44 -1.80 20.75
C THR A 662 -30.63 -0.60 21.22
N GLN A 663 -29.43 -0.42 20.66
CA GLN A 663 -28.51 0.65 21.00
C GLN A 663 -27.80 1.13 19.73
N PHE A 664 -27.46 2.41 19.67
CA PHE A 664 -26.84 3.00 18.49
C PHE A 664 -25.59 3.80 18.88
N GLU A 665 -24.47 3.54 18.20
CA GLU A 665 -23.31 4.43 18.21
C GLU A 665 -23.67 5.73 17.46
N ALA A 666 -22.96 6.83 17.75
CA ALA A 666 -23.11 8.05 16.97
C ALA A 666 -22.85 7.77 15.48
N GLY A 667 -23.76 8.22 14.61
CA GLY A 667 -23.74 8.01 13.16
C GLY A 667 -24.20 6.63 12.67
N ARG A 668 -24.43 5.65 13.56
CA ARG A 668 -24.84 4.29 13.18
C ARG A 668 -26.36 4.12 13.24
N GLY A 669 -26.97 3.65 12.15
CA GLY A 669 -28.43 3.57 12.06
C GLY A 669 -29.06 4.96 11.89
N ILE A 670 -30.36 4.99 11.58
CA ILE A 670 -31.08 6.26 11.38
C ILE A 670 -31.06 7.11 12.67
N ALA A 671 -31.17 6.47 13.85
CA ALA A 671 -31.10 7.14 15.14
C ALA A 671 -29.70 7.72 15.43
N GLY A 672 -28.64 6.91 15.29
CA GLY A 672 -27.28 7.39 15.50
C GLY A 672 -26.90 8.51 14.53
N HIS A 673 -27.36 8.44 13.29
CA HIS A 673 -27.14 9.49 12.29
C HIS A 673 -27.85 10.80 12.64
N ALA A 674 -29.13 10.74 13.02
CA ALA A 674 -29.85 11.93 13.48
C ALA A 674 -29.14 12.60 14.67
N PHE A 675 -28.67 11.79 15.62
CA PHE A 675 -27.89 12.27 16.76
C PHE A 675 -26.58 12.92 16.35
N ARG A 676 -25.77 12.26 15.50
CA ARG A 676 -24.45 12.77 15.11
C ARG A 676 -24.53 14.14 14.44
N PHE A 677 -25.51 14.33 13.56
CA PHE A 677 -25.63 15.58 12.79
C PHE A 677 -26.54 16.62 13.44
N GLY A 678 -27.25 16.27 14.52
CA GLY A 678 -28.26 17.15 15.13
C GLY A 678 -29.38 17.51 14.16
N ARG A 679 -29.66 16.65 13.17
CA ARG A 679 -30.67 16.88 12.12
C ARG A 679 -31.62 15.68 12.03
N PRO A 680 -32.88 15.89 11.62
CA PRO A 680 -33.80 14.80 11.33
C PRO A 680 -33.22 13.82 10.30
N ALA A 681 -33.39 12.53 10.56
CA ALA A 681 -33.02 11.47 9.63
C ALA A 681 -34.19 10.49 9.47
N ALA A 682 -34.42 10.02 8.25
CA ALA A 682 -35.49 9.08 7.98
C ALA A 682 -35.09 8.04 6.94
N TRP A 683 -35.71 6.87 7.04
CA TRP A 683 -35.65 5.83 6.03
C TRP A 683 -37.07 5.39 5.70
N HIS A 684 -37.34 5.12 4.42
CA HIS A 684 -38.65 4.70 3.96
C HIS A 684 -38.50 3.70 2.81
N ARG A 685 -39.16 2.54 2.91
CA ARG A 685 -38.99 1.38 2.00
C ARG A 685 -39.15 1.69 0.52
N ARG A 686 -40.00 2.66 0.19
CA ARG A 686 -40.29 3.08 -1.21
C ARG A 686 -39.29 4.11 -1.76
N ILE A 687 -38.38 4.63 -0.95
CA ILE A 687 -37.44 5.68 -1.34
C ILE A 687 -36.03 5.10 -1.28
N THR A 688 -35.40 4.98 -2.44
CA THR A 688 -34.00 4.58 -2.54
C THR A 688 -33.11 5.81 -2.40
N GLY A 689 -32.09 5.76 -1.55
CA GLY A 689 -31.20 6.90 -1.32
C GLY A 689 -30.07 6.62 -0.32
N ASP A 690 -29.35 7.67 0.08
CA ASP A 690 -28.17 7.53 0.97
C ASP A 690 -28.51 6.96 2.36
N PHE A 691 -29.75 7.13 2.82
CA PHE A 691 -30.23 6.53 4.06
C PHE A 691 -30.34 5.00 4.01
N ASP A 692 -30.36 4.37 2.82
CA ASP A 692 -30.23 2.92 2.69
C ASP A 692 -28.89 2.42 3.21
N VAL A 693 -27.82 3.22 3.02
CA VAL A 693 -26.47 2.90 3.50
C VAL A 693 -26.43 2.89 5.02
N ILE A 694 -27.11 3.86 5.65
CA ILE A 694 -27.08 4.12 7.09
C ILE A 694 -28.06 3.22 7.85
N ARG A 695 -29.11 2.70 7.19
CA ARG A 695 -30.09 1.78 7.80
C ARG A 695 -29.36 0.55 8.35
N VAL A 696 -29.53 0.32 9.66
CA VAL A 696 -29.13 -0.94 10.29
C VAL A 696 -30.37 -1.82 10.38
N PRO A 697 -30.38 -3.02 9.79
CA PRO A 697 -31.48 -3.96 9.96
C PRO A 697 -31.65 -4.28 11.45
N THR A 698 -32.90 -4.26 11.92
CA THR A 698 -33.28 -4.75 13.24
C THR A 698 -32.90 -6.24 13.34
N MET A 699 -32.53 -6.73 14.54
CA MET A 699 -31.98 -8.09 14.70
C MET A 699 -32.82 -9.18 13.99
N LEU A 700 -32.16 -10.20 13.46
CA LEU A 700 -32.79 -11.37 12.81
C LEU A 700 -33.99 -11.89 13.63
N GLY A 701 -35.20 -11.74 13.07
CA GLY A 701 -36.46 -12.18 13.69
C GLY A 701 -37.37 -11.07 14.22
N THR A 702 -37.01 -9.79 14.07
CA THR A 702 -37.86 -8.65 14.47
C THR A 702 -38.67 -8.06 13.30
N ARG A 703 -39.72 -7.29 13.63
CA ARG A 703 -40.71 -6.69 12.71
C ARG A 703 -40.04 -5.91 11.56
N ASP A 704 -40.45 -6.17 10.32
CA ASP A 704 -39.95 -5.48 9.12
C ASP A 704 -40.62 -4.11 9.00
N TYR A 705 -40.02 -3.09 9.62
CA TYR A 705 -40.51 -1.72 9.55
C TYR A 705 -40.46 -1.19 8.11
N GLU A 706 -41.52 -0.51 7.65
CA GLU A 706 -41.57 0.12 6.33
C GLU A 706 -41.00 1.54 6.33
N TRP A 707 -40.99 2.21 7.48
CA TRP A 707 -40.36 3.50 7.66
C TRP A 707 -39.78 3.67 9.07
N ILE A 708 -38.79 4.53 9.16
CA ILE A 708 -38.13 4.96 10.38
C ILE A 708 -37.94 6.48 10.30
N LEU A 709 -38.32 7.20 11.34
CA LEU A 709 -38.10 8.63 11.49
C LEU A 709 -37.39 8.88 12.82
N CYS A 710 -36.27 9.58 12.79
CA CYS A 710 -35.48 9.89 13.97
C CYS A 710 -35.27 11.40 14.07
N LEU A 711 -35.74 11.97 15.17
CA LEU A 711 -35.73 13.40 15.44
C LEU A 711 -34.80 13.71 16.61
N PRO A 712 -33.77 14.53 16.44
CA PRO A 712 -32.88 14.89 17.54
C PRO A 712 -33.63 15.60 18.67
N ILE A 713 -33.22 15.30 19.91
CA ILE A 713 -33.64 16.00 21.13
C ILE A 713 -32.60 17.10 21.37
N LEU A 714 -32.91 18.32 20.96
CA LEU A 714 -31.99 19.45 20.97
C LEU A 714 -32.05 20.21 22.29
N THR A 715 -30.90 20.72 22.72
CA THR A 715 -30.78 21.57 23.93
C THR A 715 -31.37 22.97 23.74
N THR A 716 -31.35 23.48 22.51
CA THR A 716 -32.03 24.69 22.06
C THR A 716 -32.49 24.46 20.62
N PRO A 717 -33.34 25.31 20.01
CA PRO A 717 -33.76 25.12 18.62
C PRO A 717 -32.61 25.01 17.59
N ALA A 718 -31.41 25.54 17.91
CA ALA A 718 -30.20 25.41 17.10
C ALA A 718 -29.03 24.77 17.88
N GLY A 719 -29.32 24.05 18.97
CA GLY A 719 -28.33 23.53 19.90
C GLY A 719 -27.86 22.12 19.57
N THR A 720 -26.97 21.58 20.40
CA THR A 720 -26.51 20.19 20.26
C THR A 720 -27.56 19.20 20.76
N PRO A 721 -27.65 18.00 20.17
CA PRO A 721 -28.56 16.97 20.63
C PRO A 721 -28.05 16.24 21.88
N ILE A 722 -28.97 15.86 22.77
CA ILE A 722 -28.72 14.95 23.90
C ILE A 722 -29.27 13.53 23.65
N GLY A 723 -30.00 13.35 22.57
CA GLY A 723 -30.72 12.12 22.28
C GLY A 723 -31.54 12.24 21.01
N VAL A 724 -32.43 11.27 20.77
CA VAL A 724 -33.26 11.16 19.58
C VAL A 724 -34.62 10.55 19.93
N PHE A 725 -35.70 11.18 19.48
CA PHE A 725 -37.01 10.54 19.35
C PHE A 725 -37.02 9.65 18.10
N GLY A 726 -37.12 8.34 18.30
CA GLY A 726 -37.22 7.35 17.23
C GLY A 726 -38.66 6.88 17.04
N PHE A 727 -39.14 6.97 15.81
CA PHE A 727 -40.43 6.47 15.39
C PHE A 727 -40.20 5.43 14.28
N ALA A 728 -40.93 4.33 14.33
CA ALA A 728 -40.95 3.37 13.23
C ALA A 728 -42.28 2.63 13.22
N GLY A 729 -42.62 2.01 12.09
CA GLY A 729 -43.67 1.01 12.13
C GLY A 729 -43.74 0.15 10.87
N THR A 730 -44.64 -0.82 10.92
CA THR A 730 -44.83 -1.87 9.91
C THR A 730 -45.99 -1.55 8.97
N ARG A 731 -46.02 -2.19 7.81
CA ARG A 731 -47.04 -2.03 6.74
C ARG A 731 -48.50 -1.86 7.21
N ASP A 732 -48.88 -2.49 8.31
CA ASP A 732 -50.22 -2.46 8.91
C ASP A 732 -50.45 -1.27 9.87
N HIS A 733 -50.01 -0.07 9.51
CA HIS A 733 -50.25 1.15 10.31
C HIS A 733 -51.71 1.58 10.24
N ASN A 734 -52.41 1.66 11.37
CA ASN A 734 -53.86 1.90 11.37
C ASN A 734 -54.30 3.19 12.08
N THR A 735 -53.37 3.96 12.66
CA THR A 735 -53.70 5.23 13.35
C THR A 735 -53.37 6.46 12.51
N GLU A 736 -54.11 7.55 12.68
CA GLU A 736 -53.84 8.80 11.95
C GLU A 736 -52.47 9.40 12.32
N THR A 737 -52.07 9.25 13.59
CA THR A 737 -50.72 9.59 14.09
C THR A 737 -49.63 8.86 13.33
N THR A 738 -49.72 7.53 13.19
CA THR A 738 -48.70 6.72 12.51
C THR A 738 -48.64 7.02 11.01
N ASN A 739 -49.77 7.31 10.38
CA ASN A 739 -49.83 7.76 8.99
C ASN A 739 -49.15 9.10 8.77
N GLN A 740 -49.36 10.08 9.67
CA GLN A 740 -48.71 11.38 9.57
C GLN A 740 -47.18 11.28 9.77
N LEU A 741 -46.73 10.47 10.73
CA LEU A 741 -45.30 10.20 10.95
C LEU A 741 -44.66 9.49 9.75
N ALA A 742 -45.37 8.57 9.10
CA ALA A 742 -44.92 7.94 7.86
C ALA A 742 -44.73 8.95 6.72
N GLN A 743 -45.65 9.92 6.59
CA GLN A 743 -45.54 11.00 5.62
C GLN A 743 -44.32 11.88 5.90
N PHE A 744 -44.08 12.26 7.17
CA PHE A 744 -42.86 12.98 7.54
C PHE A 744 -41.60 12.17 7.23
N ALA A 745 -41.59 10.87 7.53
CA ALA A 745 -40.48 10.00 7.17
C ALA A 745 -40.22 9.99 5.66
N GLN A 746 -41.29 9.96 4.86
CA GLN A 746 -41.23 10.02 3.41
C GLN A 746 -40.65 11.35 2.91
N GLN A 747 -41.10 12.48 3.45
CA GLN A 747 -40.62 13.82 3.09
C GLN A 747 -39.12 13.98 3.39
N ILE A 748 -38.70 13.59 4.60
CA ILE A 748 -37.29 13.68 5.04
C ILE A 748 -36.40 12.71 4.24
N ALA A 749 -36.88 11.50 3.92
CA ALA A 749 -36.11 10.55 3.13
C ALA A 749 -35.97 10.98 1.66
N GLN A 750 -36.96 11.70 1.08
CA GLN A 750 -36.91 12.22 -0.29
C GLN A 750 -35.95 13.40 -0.48
N ARG A 751 -35.83 14.28 0.53
CA ARG A 751 -35.00 15.50 0.49
C ARG A 751 -35.26 16.40 -0.73
N ASP A 752 -36.50 16.45 -1.22
CA ASP A 752 -36.86 17.36 -2.31
C ASP A 752 -37.05 18.77 -1.74
N PRO A 753 -36.20 19.76 -2.10
CA PRO A 753 -36.29 21.12 -1.56
C PRO A 753 -37.58 21.86 -1.95
N ARG A 754 -38.41 21.29 -2.84
CA ARG A 754 -39.72 21.83 -3.23
C ARG A 754 -40.85 21.42 -2.29
N ILE A 755 -40.63 20.44 -1.40
CA ILE A 755 -41.63 19.98 -0.44
C ILE A 755 -41.69 20.98 0.72
N ASP A 756 -42.89 21.44 1.05
CA ASP A 756 -43.12 22.26 2.24
C ASP A 756 -42.94 21.43 3.51
N THR A 757 -41.94 21.79 4.32
CA THR A 757 -41.61 21.12 5.60
C THR A 757 -42.13 21.89 6.81
N SER A 758 -42.91 22.98 6.64
CA SER A 758 -43.35 23.84 7.75
C SER A 758 -44.13 23.10 8.85
N ALA A 759 -45.03 22.18 8.45
CA ALA A 759 -45.77 21.33 9.38
C ALA A 759 -44.85 20.38 10.16
N PHE A 760 -43.83 19.84 9.49
CA PHE A 760 -42.82 18.99 10.11
C PHE A 760 -41.93 19.75 11.11
N GLU A 761 -41.42 20.92 10.72
CA GLU A 761 -40.59 21.77 11.59
C GLU A 761 -41.38 22.21 12.83
N SER A 762 -42.65 22.57 12.66
CA SER A 762 -43.55 22.91 13.77
C SER A 762 -43.76 21.72 14.70
N PHE A 763 -43.98 20.52 14.15
CA PHE A 763 -44.10 19.28 14.91
C PHE A 763 -42.83 19.00 15.73
N TRP A 764 -41.65 19.07 15.10
CA TRP A 764 -40.37 18.80 15.76
C TRP A 764 -40.04 19.83 16.86
N TYR A 765 -40.38 21.09 16.63
CA TYR A 765 -40.25 22.15 17.63
C TYR A 765 -41.12 21.88 18.86
N VAL A 766 -42.42 21.62 18.66
CA VAL A 766 -43.38 21.36 19.74
C VAL A 766 -42.98 20.11 20.52
N LEU A 767 -42.48 19.09 19.85
CA LEU A 767 -41.99 17.86 20.47
C LEU A 767 -40.81 18.12 21.41
N ASN A 768 -39.80 18.88 20.97
CA ASN A 768 -38.66 19.26 21.82
C ASN A 768 -39.08 20.14 22.99
N ALA A 769 -39.88 21.19 22.73
CA ALA A 769 -40.33 22.11 23.77
C ALA A 769 -41.11 21.36 24.86
N SER A 770 -42.03 20.48 24.46
CA SER A 770 -42.85 19.70 25.40
C SER A 770 -42.04 18.70 26.21
N PHE A 771 -41.00 18.08 25.62
CA PHE A 771 -40.06 17.24 26.37
C PHE A 771 -39.35 18.02 27.48
N TRP A 772 -38.83 19.21 27.17
CA TRP A 772 -38.14 20.04 28.17
C TRP A 772 -39.09 20.60 29.24
N TYR A 773 -40.30 21.00 28.86
CA TYR A 773 -41.32 21.42 29.83
C TYR A 773 -41.70 20.28 30.77
N GLY A 774 -41.97 19.09 30.24
CA GLY A 774 -42.33 17.93 31.06
C GLY A 774 -41.19 17.50 31.98
N LEU A 775 -39.94 17.56 31.52
CA LEU A 775 -38.78 17.25 32.36
C LEU A 775 -38.56 18.32 33.45
N ALA A 776 -38.81 19.60 33.15
CA ALA A 776 -38.73 20.67 34.14
C ALA A 776 -39.86 20.57 35.19
N GLU A 777 -41.09 20.26 34.78
CA GLU A 777 -42.21 20.02 35.71
C GLU A 777 -41.93 18.78 36.60
N ALA A 778 -41.34 17.74 36.03
CA ALA A 778 -40.91 16.56 36.80
C ALA A 778 -39.85 16.88 37.86
N SER A 779 -39.08 17.96 37.70
CA SER A 779 -38.05 18.37 38.67
C SER A 779 -38.64 18.82 40.01
N ASP A 780 -39.87 19.34 40.01
CA ASP A 780 -40.56 19.78 41.22
C ASP A 780 -41.01 18.59 42.11
N SER A 781 -40.96 17.36 41.58
CA SER A 781 -41.34 16.11 42.27
C SER A 781 -40.17 15.37 42.97
N SER A 782 -38.95 15.94 43.00
CA SER A 782 -37.74 15.51 43.77
C SER A 782 -36.99 14.22 43.35
N ILE A 783 -37.30 13.61 42.20
CA ILE A 783 -36.64 12.36 41.75
C ILE A 783 -35.34 12.61 40.94
N LEU A 784 -35.10 13.85 40.50
CA LEU A 784 -34.02 14.21 39.56
C LEU A 784 -32.75 14.71 40.26
N ASP A 785 -31.59 14.38 39.70
CA ASP A 785 -30.30 14.95 40.12
C ASP A 785 -30.23 16.44 39.79
N ARG A 786 -29.55 17.24 40.63
CA ARG A 786 -29.44 18.70 40.46
C ARG A 786 -28.97 19.12 39.07
N GLY A 787 -28.02 18.40 38.45
CA GLY A 787 -27.55 18.73 37.10
C GLY A 787 -28.59 18.47 36.01
N VAL A 788 -29.50 17.50 36.22
CA VAL A 788 -30.64 17.25 35.32
C VAL A 788 -31.68 18.34 35.44
N ILE A 789 -31.93 18.83 36.66
CA ILE A 789 -32.87 19.93 36.95
C ILE A 789 -32.39 21.22 36.27
N GLU A 790 -31.12 21.59 36.49
CA GLU A 790 -30.52 22.79 35.88
C GLU A 790 -30.59 22.73 34.35
N MET A 791 -30.20 21.59 33.74
CA MET A 791 -30.32 21.36 32.30
C MET A 791 -31.77 21.49 31.80
N ALA A 792 -32.74 20.89 32.51
CA ALA A 792 -34.14 20.94 32.10
C ALA A 792 -34.71 22.36 32.12
N GLN A 793 -34.39 23.14 33.15
CA GLN A 793 -34.83 24.53 33.30
C GLN A 793 -34.20 25.45 32.25
N GLU A 794 -32.89 25.31 31.99
CA GLU A 794 -32.17 26.11 30.99
C GLU A 794 -32.69 25.83 29.56
N CYS A 795 -32.82 24.55 29.19
CA CYS A 795 -33.35 24.17 27.87
C CYS A 795 -34.82 24.58 27.71
N SER A 796 -35.66 24.37 28.73
CA SER A 796 -37.06 24.82 28.75
C SER A 796 -37.17 26.32 28.47
N THR A 797 -36.36 27.14 29.16
CA THR A 797 -36.32 28.59 28.98
C THR A 797 -35.86 28.98 27.56
N ALA A 798 -34.90 28.25 26.99
CA ALA A 798 -34.44 28.48 25.63
C ALA A 798 -35.55 28.27 24.58
N PHE A 799 -36.39 27.23 24.74
CA PHE A 799 -37.54 26.97 23.87
C PHE A 799 -38.74 27.90 24.13
N LEU A 800 -38.84 28.54 25.31
CA LEU A 800 -39.80 29.63 25.54
C LEU A 800 -39.36 30.91 24.83
N THR A 801 -38.11 31.31 25.04
CA THR A 801 -37.57 32.58 24.53
C THR A 801 -37.54 32.59 23.00
N ALA A 802 -37.16 31.48 22.36
CA ALA A 802 -37.14 31.37 20.90
C ALA A 802 -38.54 31.52 20.28
N ARG A 803 -39.59 31.08 21.00
CA ARG A 803 -40.99 31.23 20.60
C ARG A 803 -41.48 32.67 20.68
N GLU A 804 -40.97 33.47 21.60
CA GLU A 804 -41.32 34.90 21.68
C GLU A 804 -40.73 35.70 20.51
N THR A 805 -39.60 35.23 19.96
CA THR A 805 -38.95 35.83 18.80
C THR A 805 -39.43 35.32 17.43
N GLN A 806 -40.11 34.17 17.37
CA GLN A 806 -40.68 33.59 16.16
C GLN A 806 -42.20 33.55 16.26
N SER A 807 -42.93 34.20 15.35
CA SER A 807 -44.40 34.25 15.36
C SER A 807 -45.03 32.86 15.14
N VAL A 808 -45.11 32.04 16.19
CA VAL A 808 -45.77 30.72 16.23
C VAL A 808 -46.90 30.79 17.27
N PRO A 809 -48.12 30.25 16.99
CA PRO A 809 -49.30 30.52 17.81
C PRO A 809 -49.15 30.06 19.26
N ALA A 810 -49.79 30.79 20.19
CA ALA A 810 -49.72 30.61 21.64
C ALA A 810 -50.32 29.26 22.12
N VAL A 811 -49.83 28.78 23.27
CA VAL A 811 -50.38 27.64 24.01
C VAL A 811 -50.94 28.24 25.29
N PRO A 812 -52.19 27.95 25.66
CA PRO A 812 -52.74 28.47 26.90
C PRO A 812 -52.02 27.84 28.11
N SER A 813 -51.66 28.67 29.06
CA SER A 813 -51.27 28.27 30.41
C SER A 813 -52.41 27.50 31.08
N PRO A 814 -52.16 26.45 31.88
CA PRO A 814 -53.22 25.83 32.68
C PRO A 814 -53.60 26.80 33.80
N THR A 815 -54.74 27.47 33.65
CA THR A 815 -55.38 28.18 34.77
C THR A 815 -55.97 27.17 35.73
N SER A 816 -55.62 27.32 37.00
CA SER A 816 -56.32 26.72 38.14
C SER A 816 -57.77 27.17 38.16
N ASP A 817 -58.70 26.24 37.96
CA ASP A 817 -60.11 26.41 38.31
C ASP A 817 -60.27 26.22 39.83
N ASP A 818 -60.48 27.34 40.53
CA ASP A 818 -61.27 27.40 41.77
C ASP A 818 -62.50 28.27 41.43
N GLY A 819 -63.69 27.65 41.37
CA GLY A 819 -64.96 28.30 41.07
C GLY A 819 -66.09 27.33 40.76
#